data_AF-A0A851DDS1-F1
#
_entry.id   AF-A0A851DDS1-F1
#
_cell.length_a   1.000
_cell.length_b   1.000
_cell.length_c   1.000
_cell.angle_alpha   90.00
_cell.angle_beta   90.00
_cell.angle_gamma   90.00
#
_symmetry.space_group_name_H-M   'P 1'
#
loop_
_entity.id
_entity.type
_entity.pdbx_description
1 polymer ?
#
loop_
_entity_poly.entity_id
_entity_poly.type
_entity_poly.pdbx_seq_one_letter_code
_entity_poly.pdbx_strand_id
1 'polypeptide(L)'
;QEISLFFSIESRSSRSLNSQLQEAARKKLWALESDDRDVCALFKELSARLVCMQAQEDRFLLTFKTLEEVWKFSTYLTLGYVGSCLEQLLFDQEYWLNCALMEDTEIRVTVDEDHLAAIYMRLLHQEGNFFSRAVPDVWQPEQEGEEGLQLCKNDLIHVKNVGEESKWEGMSLLTGQRGLVPVAALEPIPHPFYQWFLKSYAVSFGISQEISGTTSQPIVKGRCTATEDHRGAAWDELSFSKGDSIEVIGFFIPGLPWFVGKSLSSGSIGFVPTQYINPEDCEPLGKGLVFLAEEEKSPLLHIPCNGGEQHFTTLLSDLAHTDITSVYRLGEFPLSCVPSPMTPQAVLRSCKDFQMLQSWEEINDFATTSTSELSSPGSESAPATLEDVLLDKLDDFDDPKFFIDVNAGHMEDADVFDPILTFLNQDSYVPSFQSLYDLSFSFLNSTFYGFSDEDELVLYLETSRNWAKRSHLVWAHVRLCFLLGKLCIKKVKFSQARVYFEEAMSVLDRGFGDLPLLAALHVNLASIYLKQNMKHKFSSLLGKMVTLLVCLPGRSFSSENELEVMMYVLREAIAVGNTPLEARVSFLIVKLFLQLGKNDEVLPFTEHLQCLTTTLVSLDTSSVPLDATPILSYLYDKKYLPNIALASARLFVPSGVKGAPTPIWRAGLILQNNSKLLGSQLERSSIPALACFYLKQALLFSCERGAVPIQRTLCAILSRMYLQHGVLDGAVCYAATAVTLSRLMGEEETFESSLSLGWMYLLHSQPGPAADILRQLLRSLHGTDSVTQGGAVHNLLAIALKGEGQVQKAAENYIWALHKAKETGNKRNQAIALANLGQLSLSQGASQLSELYLLQSTQLYAELQGSEDLEMELVQVLLWLAQAMVNRQRMEDGKLCYELALGFSLKWHNVRSQLHITESLCHFYSKVSPDLQACITYHEHWVSLAQQLQDRELEGNVRQTLSQLYQALGTSE
;
A
#
# COMPACT_ATOMS: atom_id res chain seq x y z
N GLN A 1 -26.52 18.22 11.52
CA GLN A 1 -27.42 18.03 10.37
C GLN A 1 -27.03 16.74 9.70
N GLU A 2 -28.05 15.98 9.33
CA GLU A 2 -27.89 14.62 8.82
C GLU A 2 -27.88 14.65 7.28
N ILE A 3 -27.10 13.77 6.68
CA ILE A 3 -27.07 13.50 5.25
C ILE A 3 -27.30 12.01 5.01
N SER A 4 -28.05 11.68 3.96
CA SER A 4 -28.29 10.29 3.55
C SER A 4 -27.25 9.85 2.53
N LEU A 5 -26.61 8.72 2.82
CA LEU A 5 -25.75 8.00 1.90
C LEU A 5 -26.46 6.72 1.46
N PHE A 6 -26.77 6.62 0.17
CA PHE A 6 -27.40 5.45 -0.42
C PHE A 6 -26.34 4.59 -1.12
N PHE A 7 -26.53 3.27 -1.10
CA PHE A 7 -25.70 2.36 -1.86
C PHE A 7 -26.54 1.42 -2.73
N SER A 8 -26.01 1.10 -3.91
CA SER A 8 -26.61 0.14 -4.83
C SER A 8 -25.52 -0.76 -5.42
N ILE A 9 -25.83 -2.04 -5.57
CA ILE A 9 -24.91 -3.05 -6.09
C ILE A 9 -25.27 -3.34 -7.54
N GLU A 10 -24.37 -2.98 -8.44
CA GLU A 10 -24.50 -3.18 -9.88
C GLU A 10 -23.51 -4.24 -10.39
N SER A 11 -23.89 -4.89 -11.49
CA SER A 11 -22.99 -5.76 -12.25
C SER A 11 -22.33 -4.95 -13.38
N ARG A 12 -20.99 -4.99 -13.47
CA ARG A 12 -20.20 -4.27 -14.48
C ARG A 12 -20.50 -4.74 -15.90
N SER A 13 -20.70 -6.04 -16.08
CA SER A 13 -21.01 -6.65 -17.38
C SER A 13 -22.43 -6.34 -17.86
N SER A 14 -23.41 -6.38 -16.97
CA SER A 14 -24.83 -6.16 -17.32
C SER A 14 -25.28 -4.71 -17.17
N ARG A 15 -24.51 -3.87 -16.45
CA ARG A 15 -24.87 -2.50 -16.03
C ARG A 15 -26.26 -2.42 -15.39
N SER A 16 -26.63 -3.47 -14.65
CA SER A 16 -27.93 -3.62 -14.02
C SER A 16 -27.78 -3.96 -12.54
N LEU A 17 -28.82 -3.66 -11.77
CA LEU A 17 -28.85 -3.94 -10.32
C LEU A 17 -28.77 -5.45 -10.07
N ASN A 18 -27.80 -5.88 -9.27
CA ASN A 18 -27.70 -7.25 -8.82
C ASN A 18 -28.60 -7.45 -7.59
N SER A 19 -29.85 -7.82 -7.82
CA SER A 19 -30.85 -7.94 -6.75
C SER A 19 -30.48 -8.97 -5.68
N GLN A 20 -29.76 -10.03 -6.05
CA GLN A 20 -29.34 -11.08 -5.12
C GLN A 20 -28.27 -10.57 -4.15
N LEU A 21 -27.24 -9.89 -4.68
CA LEU A 21 -26.21 -9.28 -3.85
C LEU A 21 -26.76 -8.11 -3.02
N GLN A 22 -27.69 -7.32 -3.57
CA GLN A 22 -28.37 -6.27 -2.82
C GLN A 22 -29.13 -6.83 -1.61
N GLU A 23 -29.86 -7.94 -1.78
CA GLU A 23 -30.57 -8.58 -0.67
C GLU A 23 -29.60 -9.19 0.37
N ALA A 24 -28.48 -9.76 -0.08
CA ALA A 24 -27.44 -10.28 0.80
C ALA A 24 -26.81 -9.16 1.64
N ALA A 25 -26.41 -8.05 1.00
CA ALA A 25 -25.89 -6.87 1.68
C ALA A 25 -26.91 -6.27 2.65
N ARG A 26 -28.20 -6.25 2.28
CA ARG A 26 -29.28 -5.82 3.18
C ARG A 26 -29.37 -6.70 4.41
N LYS A 27 -29.33 -8.03 4.27
CA LYS A 27 -29.35 -8.96 5.42
C LYS A 27 -28.14 -8.75 6.33
N LYS A 28 -26.96 -8.50 5.76
CA LYS A 28 -25.76 -8.16 6.53
C LYS A 28 -25.93 -6.85 7.29
N LEU A 29 -26.47 -5.82 6.64
CA LEU A 29 -26.73 -4.53 7.26
C LEU A 29 -27.74 -4.65 8.41
N TRP A 30 -28.79 -5.46 8.26
CA TRP A 30 -29.74 -5.79 9.33
C TRP A 30 -29.05 -6.44 10.55
N ALA A 31 -28.04 -7.29 10.33
CA ALA A 31 -27.29 -7.87 11.44
C ALA A 31 -26.42 -6.82 12.15
N LEU A 32 -25.80 -5.92 11.39
CA LEU A 32 -24.95 -4.84 11.90
C LEU A 32 -25.74 -3.77 12.67
N GLU A 33 -27.05 -3.60 12.43
CA GLU A 33 -27.92 -2.73 13.24
C GLU A 33 -27.93 -3.09 14.74
N SER A 34 -27.58 -4.33 15.09
CA SER A 34 -27.51 -4.77 16.50
C SER A 34 -26.16 -4.55 17.19
N ASP A 35 -25.04 -4.51 16.44
CA ASP A 35 -23.68 -4.20 16.92
C ASP A 35 -22.98 -3.30 15.89
N ASP A 36 -23.05 -1.98 16.11
CA ASP A 36 -22.62 -0.96 15.17
C ASP A 36 -21.15 -0.55 15.32
N ARG A 37 -20.37 -1.22 16.18
CA ARG A 37 -18.99 -0.82 16.52
C ARG A 37 -18.07 -0.81 15.30
N ASP A 38 -18.12 -1.86 14.49
CA ASP A 38 -17.27 -1.99 13.30
C ASP A 38 -17.67 -0.97 12.23
N VAL A 39 -18.97 -0.70 12.08
CA VAL A 39 -19.49 0.29 11.13
C VAL A 39 -19.13 1.72 11.58
N CYS A 40 -19.23 2.00 12.88
CA CYS A 40 -18.79 3.26 13.45
C CYS A 40 -17.28 3.47 13.29
N ALA A 41 -16.48 2.42 13.47
CA ALA A 41 -15.04 2.47 13.24
C ALA A 41 -14.72 2.77 11.77
N LEU A 42 -15.41 2.12 10.84
CA LEU A 42 -15.26 2.36 9.41
C LEU A 42 -15.59 3.81 9.03
N PHE A 43 -16.76 4.32 9.42
CA PHE A 43 -17.13 5.70 9.08
C PHE A 43 -16.22 6.73 9.74
N LYS A 44 -15.72 6.44 10.95
CA LYS A 44 -14.71 7.28 11.59
C LYS A 44 -13.41 7.33 10.77
N GLU A 45 -12.97 6.22 10.19
CA GLU A 45 -11.84 6.17 9.26
C GLU A 45 -12.12 7.01 8.00
N LEU A 46 -13.33 6.88 7.43
CA LEU A 46 -13.82 7.69 6.33
C LEU A 46 -14.08 9.17 6.69
N SER A 47 -13.75 9.59 7.90
CA SER A 47 -13.95 10.96 8.40
C SER A 47 -15.41 11.43 8.42
N ALA A 48 -16.34 10.50 8.67
CA ALA A 48 -17.76 10.76 8.88
C ALA A 48 -18.25 10.21 10.23
N ARG A 49 -19.37 10.72 10.73
CA ARG A 49 -19.99 10.23 11.97
C ARG A 49 -21.32 9.57 11.66
N LEU A 50 -21.40 8.27 11.91
CA LEU A 50 -22.63 7.51 11.76
C LEU A 50 -23.65 7.94 12.82
N VAL A 51 -24.88 8.24 12.37
CA VAL A 51 -26.03 8.54 13.24
C VAL A 51 -26.89 7.29 13.40
N CYS A 52 -27.29 6.69 12.30
CA CYS A 52 -27.96 5.39 12.29
C CYS A 52 -27.85 4.72 10.92
N MET A 53 -28.12 3.41 10.91
CA MET A 53 -28.25 2.60 9.71
C MET A 53 -29.73 2.32 9.47
N GLN A 54 -30.12 2.27 8.20
CA GLN A 54 -31.49 1.93 7.83
C GLN A 54 -31.48 0.93 6.68
N ALA A 55 -31.48 -0.34 7.05
CA ALA A 55 -31.33 -1.42 6.09
C ALA A 55 -32.54 -1.61 5.16
N GLN A 56 -33.74 -1.16 5.53
CA GLN A 56 -34.90 -1.22 4.63
C GLN A 56 -34.76 -0.29 3.41
N GLU A 57 -34.01 0.79 3.56
CA GLU A 57 -33.83 1.83 2.54
C GLU A 57 -32.40 1.81 1.94
N ASP A 58 -31.60 0.79 2.25
CA ASP A 58 -30.20 0.66 1.82
C ASP A 58 -29.38 1.95 2.04
N ARG A 59 -29.56 2.58 3.21
CA ARG A 59 -28.95 3.89 3.51
C ARG A 59 -28.27 3.98 4.87
N PHE A 60 -27.27 4.86 4.92
CA PHE A 60 -26.58 5.31 6.13
C PHE A 60 -26.89 6.78 6.37
N LEU A 61 -27.25 7.16 7.61
CA LEU A 61 -27.39 8.56 8.00
C LEU A 61 -26.10 9.04 8.66
N LEU A 62 -25.48 10.06 8.08
CA LEU A 62 -24.18 10.59 8.48
C LEU A 62 -24.29 12.03 8.95
N THR A 63 -23.36 12.46 9.80
CA THR A 63 -23.20 13.86 10.21
C THR A 63 -21.73 14.26 10.19
N PHE A 64 -21.48 15.56 10.07
CA PHE A 64 -20.16 16.17 10.12
C PHE A 64 -20.15 17.31 11.13
N LYS A 65 -19.04 17.46 11.86
CA LYS A 65 -18.81 18.56 12.82
C LYS A 65 -17.71 19.52 12.38
N THR A 66 -16.76 19.08 11.56
CA THR A 66 -15.62 19.90 11.13
C THR A 66 -15.53 19.97 9.61
N LEU A 67 -14.87 21.01 9.10
CA LEU A 67 -14.58 21.13 7.66
C LEU A 67 -13.64 20.03 7.17
N GLU A 68 -12.71 19.60 8.02
CA GLU A 68 -11.78 18.52 7.70
C GLU A 68 -12.51 17.18 7.51
N GLU A 69 -13.53 16.91 8.33
CA GLU A 69 -14.40 15.73 8.17
C GLU A 69 -15.09 15.73 6.79
N VAL A 70 -15.71 16.85 6.41
CA VAL A 70 -16.37 16.98 5.10
C VAL A 70 -15.37 16.88 3.94
N TRP A 71 -14.21 17.54 4.06
CA TRP A 71 -13.17 17.49 3.04
C TRP A 71 -12.66 16.07 2.80
N LYS A 72 -12.23 15.36 3.84
CA LYS A 72 -11.71 13.99 3.69
C LYS A 72 -12.78 13.06 3.16
N PHE A 73 -14.00 13.13 3.70
CA PHE A 73 -15.10 12.29 3.24
C PHE A 73 -15.45 12.54 1.76
N SER A 74 -15.58 13.80 1.34
CA SER A 74 -15.83 14.14 -0.08
C SER A 74 -14.70 13.68 -1.01
N THR A 75 -13.45 13.73 -0.54
CA THR A 75 -12.28 13.21 -1.26
C THR A 75 -12.39 11.70 -1.42
N TYR A 76 -12.66 10.95 -0.34
CA TYR A 76 -12.83 9.50 -0.38
C TYR A 76 -14.05 9.05 -1.21
N LEU A 77 -15.11 9.86 -1.24
CA LEU A 77 -16.27 9.63 -2.10
C LEU A 77 -15.89 9.79 -3.58
N THR A 78 -15.19 10.88 -3.92
CA THR A 78 -14.72 11.17 -5.28
C THR A 78 -13.73 10.12 -5.79
N LEU A 79 -12.86 9.63 -4.91
CA LEU A 79 -11.89 8.56 -5.22
C LEU A 79 -12.52 7.17 -5.28
N GLY A 80 -13.80 6.99 -4.93
CA GLY A 80 -14.50 5.70 -4.93
C GLY A 80 -14.14 4.78 -3.77
N TYR A 81 -13.46 5.28 -2.74
CA TYR A 81 -13.05 4.48 -1.58
C TYR A 81 -14.22 4.10 -0.69
N VAL A 82 -15.23 4.96 -0.57
CA VAL A 82 -16.42 4.67 0.25
C VAL A 82 -17.12 3.39 -0.24
N GLY A 83 -17.33 3.24 -1.54
CA GLY A 83 -17.93 2.03 -2.12
C GLY A 83 -17.07 0.78 -1.90
N SER A 84 -15.76 0.89 -2.09
CA SER A 84 -14.81 -0.22 -1.88
C SER A 84 -14.71 -0.64 -0.40
N CYS A 85 -14.83 0.30 0.54
CA CYS A 85 -14.92 0.02 1.96
C CYS A 85 -16.23 -0.68 2.33
N LEU A 86 -17.36 -0.24 1.75
CA LEU A 86 -18.65 -0.92 1.95
C LEU A 86 -18.62 -2.34 1.37
N GLU A 87 -17.89 -2.60 0.29
CA GLU A 87 -17.72 -3.94 -0.27
C GLU A 87 -17.09 -4.90 0.74
N GLN A 88 -16.07 -4.44 1.48
CA GLN A 88 -15.40 -5.21 2.53
C GLN A 88 -16.31 -5.45 3.75
N LEU A 89 -17.16 -4.48 4.08
CA LEU A 89 -18.07 -4.56 5.22
C LEU A 89 -19.29 -5.48 4.95
N LEU A 90 -19.85 -5.40 3.75
CA LEU A 90 -21.17 -5.96 3.44
C LEU A 90 -21.13 -7.41 2.94
N PHE A 91 -19.98 -7.89 2.43
CA PHE A 91 -19.89 -9.21 1.82
C PHE A 91 -19.05 -10.21 2.63
N ASP A 92 -19.58 -11.43 2.70
CA ASP A 92 -18.99 -12.55 3.45
C ASP A 92 -17.95 -13.35 2.63
N GLN A 93 -17.35 -14.36 3.26
CA GLN A 93 -16.24 -15.15 2.69
C GLN A 93 -16.57 -15.79 1.33
N GLU A 94 -17.82 -16.22 1.12
CA GLU A 94 -18.26 -16.86 -0.14
C GLU A 94 -18.13 -15.94 -1.35
N TYR A 95 -18.42 -14.66 -1.16
CA TYR A 95 -18.28 -13.64 -2.20
C TYR A 95 -16.82 -13.49 -2.62
N TRP A 96 -15.92 -13.38 -1.64
CA TRP A 96 -14.49 -13.16 -1.87
C TRP A 96 -13.77 -14.37 -2.50
N LEU A 97 -14.25 -15.58 -2.25
CA LEU A 97 -13.75 -16.79 -2.91
C LEU A 97 -14.19 -16.89 -4.39
N ASN A 98 -15.31 -16.25 -4.75
CA ASN A 98 -15.80 -16.21 -6.12
C ASN A 98 -15.23 -14.99 -6.89
N CYS A 99 -13.99 -15.13 -7.36
CA CYS A 99 -13.28 -14.06 -8.06
C CYS A 99 -14.04 -13.48 -9.26
N ALA A 100 -14.76 -14.31 -10.04
CA ALA A 100 -15.52 -13.84 -11.20
C ALA A 100 -16.69 -12.94 -10.81
N LEU A 101 -17.40 -13.29 -9.72
CA LEU A 101 -18.47 -12.46 -9.17
C LEU A 101 -17.92 -11.14 -8.63
N MET A 102 -16.77 -11.20 -7.97
CA MET A 102 -16.11 -10.05 -7.36
C MET A 102 -15.58 -9.06 -8.41
N GLU A 103 -15.04 -9.55 -9.53
CA GLU A 103 -14.67 -8.71 -10.68
C GLU A 103 -15.88 -8.04 -11.33
N ASP A 104 -17.02 -8.74 -11.42
CA ASP A 104 -18.24 -8.21 -12.02
C ASP A 104 -19.00 -7.26 -11.09
N THR A 105 -18.66 -7.15 -9.81
CA THR A 105 -19.43 -6.33 -8.86
C THR A 105 -18.91 -4.89 -8.77
N GLU A 106 -19.83 -3.94 -8.68
CA GLU A 106 -19.57 -2.51 -8.45
C GLU A 106 -20.57 -1.98 -7.41
N ILE A 107 -20.07 -1.39 -6.33
CA ILE A 107 -20.91 -0.69 -5.34
C ILE A 107 -20.93 0.79 -5.71
N ARG A 108 -22.08 1.26 -6.15
CA ARG A 108 -22.33 2.69 -6.37
C ARG A 108 -22.87 3.33 -5.11
N VAL A 109 -22.21 4.40 -4.71
CA VAL A 109 -22.57 5.20 -3.56
C VAL A 109 -23.02 6.57 -4.05
N THR A 110 -24.19 7.00 -3.61
CA THR A 110 -24.76 8.30 -3.98
C THR A 110 -25.08 9.11 -2.74
N VAL A 111 -24.68 10.37 -2.76
CA VAL A 111 -24.94 11.37 -1.73
C VAL A 111 -25.56 12.58 -2.41
N ASP A 112 -26.44 13.29 -1.69
CA ASP A 112 -26.95 14.59 -2.15
C ASP A 112 -25.83 15.63 -2.06
N GLU A 113 -25.14 15.86 -3.19
CA GLU A 113 -24.01 16.79 -3.31
C GLU A 113 -24.39 18.23 -2.96
N ASP A 114 -25.62 18.66 -3.32
CA ASP A 114 -26.10 20.01 -2.99
C ASP A 114 -26.27 20.17 -1.48
N HIS A 115 -26.80 19.15 -0.81
CA HIS A 115 -26.92 19.14 0.65
C HIS A 115 -25.57 19.02 1.35
N LEU A 116 -24.63 18.23 0.82
CA LEU A 116 -23.26 18.14 1.33
C LEU A 116 -22.54 19.49 1.22
N ALA A 117 -22.67 20.15 0.07
CA ALA A 117 -22.19 21.51 -0.15
C ALA A 117 -22.84 22.49 0.82
N ALA A 118 -24.15 22.42 1.06
CA ALA A 118 -24.82 23.27 2.04
C ALA A 118 -24.30 23.06 3.48
N ILE A 119 -24.00 21.82 3.88
CA ILE A 119 -23.38 21.51 5.18
C ILE A 119 -21.99 22.14 5.26
N TYR A 120 -21.16 21.93 4.23
CA TYR A 120 -19.82 22.51 4.11
C TYR A 120 -19.86 24.04 4.25
N MET A 121 -20.72 24.68 3.47
CA MET A 121 -20.88 26.13 3.46
C MET A 121 -21.31 26.66 4.82
N ARG A 122 -22.22 25.97 5.52
CA ARG A 122 -22.60 26.38 6.87
C ARG A 122 -21.43 26.28 7.85
N LEU A 123 -20.65 25.20 7.79
CA LEU A 123 -19.48 25.03 8.64
C LEU A 123 -18.43 26.12 8.39
N LEU A 124 -18.23 26.55 7.13
CA LEU A 124 -17.35 27.67 6.79
C LEU A 124 -17.84 28.98 7.44
N HIS A 125 -19.13 29.27 7.34
CA HIS A 125 -19.71 30.46 7.96
C HIS A 125 -19.62 30.42 9.50
N GLN A 126 -19.75 29.23 10.11
CA GLN A 126 -19.59 29.05 11.56
C GLN A 126 -18.15 29.28 12.04
N GLU A 127 -17.15 28.87 11.25
CA GLU A 127 -15.75 29.16 11.56
C GLU A 127 -15.43 30.65 11.43
N GLY A 128 -16.13 31.36 10.53
CA GLY A 128 -16.00 32.81 10.35
C GLY A 128 -14.66 33.25 9.78
N ASN A 129 -13.86 32.33 9.23
CA ASN A 129 -12.56 32.61 8.63
C ASN A 129 -12.33 31.69 7.42
N PHE A 130 -12.38 32.20 6.20
CA PHE A 130 -12.24 31.39 4.98
C PHE A 130 -11.86 32.21 3.74
N PHE A 131 -11.49 31.54 2.65
CA PHE A 131 -11.23 32.17 1.36
C PHE A 131 -12.45 32.10 0.44
N SER A 132 -12.67 33.12 -0.37
CA SER A 132 -13.80 33.22 -1.30
C SER A 132 -13.39 33.89 -2.59
N ARG A 133 -14.20 33.74 -3.63
CA ARG A 133 -14.06 34.47 -4.88
C ARG A 133 -15.04 35.64 -4.92
N ALA A 134 -14.56 36.76 -5.46
CA ALA A 134 -15.38 37.94 -5.67
C ALA A 134 -16.34 37.75 -6.86
N VAL A 135 -17.64 37.94 -6.61
CA VAL A 135 -18.68 37.98 -7.66
C VAL A 135 -19.18 39.42 -7.80
N PRO A 136 -18.61 40.22 -8.72
CA PRO A 136 -18.86 41.66 -8.79
C PRO A 136 -20.25 42.03 -9.32
N ASP A 137 -20.97 41.11 -9.99
CA ASP A 137 -22.28 41.39 -10.59
C ASP A 137 -23.39 41.74 -9.54
N VAL A 138 -23.09 41.58 -8.24
CA VAL A 138 -23.99 41.89 -7.10
C VAL A 138 -23.62 43.21 -6.39
N TRP A 139 -22.47 43.82 -6.69
CA TRP A 139 -21.95 45.01 -5.99
C TRP A 139 -22.05 46.29 -6.82
N GLN A 140 -22.85 47.25 -6.36
CA GLN A 140 -22.72 48.65 -6.75
C GLN A 140 -22.15 49.42 -5.56
N PRO A 141 -21.11 50.25 -5.73
CA PRO A 141 -20.64 51.12 -4.67
C PRO A 141 -21.71 52.20 -4.44
N GLU A 142 -22.61 51.97 -3.49
CA GLU A 142 -23.48 53.05 -3.02
C GLU A 142 -22.66 54.10 -2.29
N GLN A 143 -23.04 55.34 -2.55
CA GLN A 143 -22.32 56.56 -2.20
C GLN A 143 -22.05 56.69 -0.69
N GLU A 144 -20.92 57.36 -0.42
CA GLU A 144 -20.52 58.01 0.83
C GLU A 144 -19.91 57.16 1.95
N GLY A 145 -18.57 57.18 2.00
CA GLY A 145 -17.84 57.39 3.25
C GLY A 145 -17.21 56.18 3.95
N GLU A 146 -17.51 54.95 3.55
CA GLU A 146 -16.88 53.76 4.15
C GLU A 146 -15.79 53.16 3.24
N GLU A 147 -14.65 52.80 3.83
CA GLU A 147 -13.49 52.15 3.19
C GLU A 147 -13.84 50.75 2.64
N GLY A 148 -14.63 50.70 1.56
CA GLY A 148 -14.99 49.47 0.87
C GLY A 148 -13.85 48.97 -0.03
N LEU A 149 -13.60 47.65 -0.02
CA LEU A 149 -12.58 47.04 -0.87
C LEU A 149 -12.99 47.11 -2.34
N GLN A 150 -12.10 47.56 -3.24
CA GLN A 150 -12.36 47.51 -4.68
C GLN A 150 -12.12 46.09 -5.19
N LEU A 151 -13.18 45.39 -5.61
CA LEU A 151 -13.12 43.98 -6.02
C LEU A 151 -12.98 43.81 -7.53
N CYS A 152 -11.99 43.00 -7.95
CA CYS A 152 -11.88 42.50 -9.32
C CYS A 152 -12.69 41.19 -9.46
N LYS A 153 -13.25 40.93 -10.65
CA LYS A 153 -13.97 39.68 -10.93
C LYS A 153 -13.06 38.47 -10.68
N ASN A 154 -13.56 37.48 -9.95
CA ASN A 154 -12.85 36.25 -9.57
C ASN A 154 -11.60 36.46 -8.70
N ASP A 155 -11.42 37.64 -8.09
CA ASP A 155 -10.34 37.85 -7.14
C ASP A 155 -10.53 36.95 -5.90
N LEU A 156 -9.42 36.40 -5.40
CA LEU A 156 -9.41 35.58 -4.20
C LEU A 156 -9.32 36.49 -2.98
N ILE A 157 -10.33 36.39 -2.11
CA ILE A 157 -10.46 37.22 -0.92
C ILE A 157 -10.40 36.31 0.30
N HIS A 158 -9.52 36.64 1.24
CA HIS A 158 -9.55 36.09 2.59
C HIS A 158 -10.55 36.86 3.44
N VAL A 159 -11.54 36.17 3.98
CA VAL A 159 -12.69 36.77 4.66
C VAL A 159 -12.68 36.39 6.13
N LYS A 160 -12.88 37.38 7.00
CA LYS A 160 -13.02 37.22 8.45
C LYS A 160 -14.32 37.84 8.92
N ASN A 161 -15.08 37.07 9.70
CA ASN A 161 -16.30 37.51 10.35
C ASN A 161 -15.96 38.44 11.53
N VAL A 162 -16.48 39.67 11.49
CA VAL A 162 -16.27 40.71 12.51
C VAL A 162 -17.49 40.85 13.45
N GLY A 163 -18.52 40.02 13.26
CA GLY A 163 -19.75 40.02 14.07
C GLY A 163 -20.92 40.82 13.49
N GLU A 164 -20.72 41.53 12.37
CA GLU A 164 -21.80 42.17 11.61
C GLU A 164 -22.39 41.20 10.57
N GLU A 165 -23.71 41.00 10.57
CA GLU A 165 -24.37 39.97 9.74
C GLU A 165 -24.30 40.23 8.22
N SER A 166 -24.05 41.47 7.79
CA SER A 166 -24.13 41.86 6.37
C SER A 166 -22.79 42.21 5.71
N LYS A 167 -21.76 42.59 6.49
CA LYS A 167 -20.44 43.03 6.01
C LYS A 167 -19.32 42.36 6.81
N TRP A 168 -18.38 41.71 6.13
CA TRP A 168 -17.25 41.02 6.75
C TRP A 168 -15.93 41.68 6.34
N GLU A 169 -14.85 41.49 7.11
CA GLU A 169 -13.52 41.99 6.73
C GLU A 169 -12.96 41.09 5.62
N GLY A 170 -12.71 41.67 4.44
CA GLY A 170 -12.08 41.01 3.30
C GLY A 170 -10.67 41.52 3.07
N MET A 171 -9.74 40.62 2.73
CA MET A 171 -8.40 40.93 2.25
C MET A 171 -8.20 40.35 0.85
N SER A 172 -8.04 41.20 -0.16
CA SER A 172 -7.76 40.78 -1.53
C SER A 172 -6.35 40.21 -1.61
N LEU A 173 -6.20 39.00 -2.12
CA LEU A 173 -4.89 38.38 -2.34
C LEU A 173 -4.18 39.00 -3.53
N LEU A 174 -4.88 39.57 -4.52
CA LEU A 174 -4.27 40.29 -5.64
C LEU A 174 -3.66 41.63 -5.22
N THR A 175 -4.43 42.46 -4.50
CA THR A 175 -4.03 43.84 -4.16
C THR A 175 -3.39 43.95 -2.77
N GLY A 176 -3.62 42.98 -1.88
CA GLY A 176 -3.19 43.02 -0.49
C GLY A 176 -3.97 44.02 0.38
N GLN A 177 -4.97 44.69 -0.17
CA GLN A 177 -5.81 45.65 0.55
C GLN A 177 -6.78 44.92 1.48
N ARG A 178 -7.13 45.58 2.59
CA ARG A 178 -8.18 45.14 3.53
C ARG A 178 -9.31 46.14 3.55
N GLY A 179 -10.53 45.68 3.74
CA GLY A 179 -11.73 46.50 3.75
C GLY A 179 -12.98 45.67 3.98
N LEU A 180 -14.12 46.33 4.16
CA LEU A 180 -15.40 45.64 4.35
C LEU A 180 -15.97 45.18 3.01
N VAL A 181 -16.46 43.94 2.99
CA VAL A 181 -17.08 43.30 1.80
C VAL A 181 -18.41 42.67 2.21
N PRO A 182 -19.50 42.87 1.45
CA PRO A 182 -20.77 42.23 1.77
C PRO A 182 -20.73 40.73 1.50
N VAL A 183 -21.40 39.96 2.35
CA VAL A 183 -21.48 38.49 2.20
C VAL A 183 -22.10 38.08 0.86
N ALA A 184 -23.02 38.89 0.31
CA ALA A 184 -23.69 38.62 -0.96
C ALA A 184 -22.79 38.73 -2.21
N ALA A 185 -21.63 39.40 -2.11
CA ALA A 185 -20.66 39.51 -3.20
C ALA A 185 -19.53 38.46 -3.13
N LEU A 186 -19.64 37.53 -2.17
CA LEU A 186 -18.63 36.52 -1.88
C LEU A 186 -19.18 35.14 -2.21
N GLU A 187 -18.45 34.40 -3.03
CA GLU A 187 -18.70 32.98 -3.27
C GLU A 187 -17.57 32.16 -2.64
N PRO A 188 -17.82 31.50 -1.49
CA PRO A 188 -16.82 30.64 -0.86
C PRO A 188 -16.29 29.59 -1.82
N ILE A 189 -14.99 29.29 -1.71
CA ILE A 189 -14.36 28.31 -2.61
C ILE A 189 -15.01 26.94 -2.38
N PRO A 190 -15.58 26.31 -3.43
CA PRO A 190 -16.35 25.08 -3.28
C PRO A 190 -15.48 23.86 -2.97
N HIS A 191 -14.22 23.84 -3.41
CA HIS A 191 -13.32 22.69 -3.24
C HIS A 191 -12.59 22.75 -1.88
N PRO A 192 -12.83 21.80 -0.95
CA PRO A 192 -12.31 21.92 0.42
C PRO A 192 -10.79 21.87 0.55
N PHE A 193 -10.09 21.15 -0.35
CA PHE A 193 -8.63 21.14 -0.40
C PHE A 193 -8.05 22.56 -0.58
N TYR A 194 -8.68 23.41 -1.41
CA TYR A 194 -8.21 24.78 -1.62
C TYR A 194 -8.32 25.62 -0.37
N GLN A 195 -9.40 25.47 0.40
CA GLN A 195 -9.51 26.16 1.69
C GLN A 195 -8.43 25.73 2.66
N TRP A 196 -8.22 24.42 2.81
CA TRP A 196 -7.19 23.89 3.69
C TRP A 196 -5.80 24.40 3.26
N PHE A 197 -5.47 24.26 1.98
CA PHE A 197 -4.18 24.67 1.43
C PHE A 197 -3.91 26.16 1.66
N LEU A 198 -4.86 27.04 1.31
CA LEU A 198 -4.71 28.49 1.47
C LEU A 198 -4.61 28.91 2.95
N LYS A 199 -5.28 28.20 3.86
CA LYS A 199 -5.18 28.44 5.32
C LYS A 199 -3.85 27.95 5.89
N SER A 200 -3.41 26.76 5.50
CA SER A 200 -2.20 26.12 6.01
C SER A 200 -0.92 26.79 5.49
N TYR A 201 -0.94 27.29 4.25
CA TYR A 201 0.23 27.87 3.57
C TYR A 201 0.01 29.36 3.22
N ALA A 202 -0.14 30.19 4.25
CA ALA A 202 -0.26 31.64 4.07
C ALA A 202 1.10 32.24 3.62
N VAL A 203 1.17 32.69 2.37
CA VAL A 203 2.34 33.42 1.85
C VAL A 203 2.09 34.93 1.92
N SER A 204 3.09 35.69 2.40
CA SER A 204 3.01 37.16 2.60
C SER A 204 2.83 37.96 1.32
N PHE A 205 3.25 37.42 0.18
CA PHE A 205 3.10 38.07 -1.11
C PHE A 205 1.69 37.90 -1.66
N GLY A 206 1.22 38.89 -2.43
CA GLY A 206 -0.04 38.79 -3.17
C GLY A 206 0.10 37.92 -4.43
N ILE A 207 -1.01 37.75 -5.14
CA ILE A 207 -1.07 37.05 -6.42
C ILE A 207 -0.36 37.87 -7.50
N SER A 208 0.48 37.23 -8.30
CA SER A 208 1.12 37.84 -9.47
C SER A 208 0.17 37.84 -10.67
N GLN A 209 0.31 38.82 -11.56
CA GLN A 209 -0.42 38.82 -12.84
C GLN A 209 0.43 38.23 -13.98
N GLU A 210 1.58 37.62 -13.67
CA GLU A 210 2.49 37.05 -14.67
C GLU A 210 2.00 35.70 -15.21
N ILE A 211 1.29 34.94 -14.39
CA ILE A 211 0.67 33.67 -14.78
C ILE A 211 -0.76 33.96 -15.20
N SER A 212 -1.12 33.54 -16.42
CA SER A 212 -2.46 33.72 -16.96
C SER A 212 -3.32 32.47 -16.81
N GLY A 213 -4.64 32.69 -16.89
CA GLY A 213 -5.66 31.69 -16.63
C GLY A 213 -5.90 30.75 -17.80
N THR A 214 -6.89 29.88 -17.59
CA THR A 214 -7.21 28.72 -18.42
C THR A 214 -7.21 29.03 -19.92
N THR A 215 -6.24 28.47 -20.63
CA THR A 215 -6.38 28.12 -22.04
C THR A 215 -6.68 26.63 -22.06
N SER A 216 -7.64 26.18 -22.87
CA SER A 216 -8.03 24.76 -22.99
C SER A 216 -6.95 23.88 -23.65
N GLN A 217 -5.69 24.34 -23.66
CA GLN A 217 -4.57 23.71 -24.33
C GLN A 217 -3.81 22.81 -23.35
N PRO A 218 -3.44 21.58 -23.76
CA PRO A 218 -2.61 20.69 -22.94
C PRO A 218 -1.17 21.21 -22.84
N ILE A 219 -0.38 20.64 -21.93
CA ILE A 219 1.07 20.86 -21.93
C ILE A 219 1.67 20.16 -23.16
N VAL A 220 2.51 20.88 -23.91
CA VAL A 220 3.06 20.40 -25.18
C VAL A 220 4.59 20.37 -25.17
N LYS A 221 5.15 19.58 -26.08
CA LYS A 221 6.59 19.45 -26.36
C LYS A 221 6.80 19.36 -27.88
N GLY A 222 8.01 19.66 -28.33
CA GLY A 222 8.34 19.65 -29.75
C GLY A 222 8.76 21.01 -30.27
N ARG A 223 8.34 21.36 -31.49
CA ARG A 223 8.81 22.56 -32.19
C ARG A 223 7.67 23.55 -32.33
N CYS A 224 7.99 24.81 -32.14
CA CYS A 224 7.09 25.93 -32.32
C CYS A 224 7.67 26.93 -33.32
N THR A 225 6.81 27.81 -33.84
CA THR A 225 7.19 28.82 -34.83
C THR A 225 7.04 30.22 -34.28
N ALA A 226 8.04 31.08 -34.55
CA ALA A 226 7.99 32.47 -34.17
C ALA A 226 7.01 33.26 -35.05
N THR A 227 6.07 33.95 -34.42
CA THR A 227 5.03 34.75 -35.11
C THR A 227 5.50 36.17 -35.43
N GLU A 228 6.45 36.69 -34.66
CA GLU A 228 7.02 38.03 -34.76
C GLU A 228 8.54 38.02 -34.54
N ASP A 229 9.21 39.10 -34.95
CA ASP A 229 10.63 39.31 -34.66
C ASP A 229 10.81 39.71 -33.19
N HIS A 230 11.76 39.07 -32.49
CA HIS A 230 12.06 39.39 -31.10
C HIS A 230 13.56 39.56 -30.87
N ARG A 231 13.95 40.65 -30.20
CA ARG A 231 15.30 40.90 -29.73
C ARG A 231 15.31 40.79 -28.21
N GLY A 232 16.06 39.82 -27.69
CA GLY A 232 16.19 39.58 -26.25
C GLY A 232 16.71 40.82 -25.52
N ALA A 233 16.10 41.13 -24.37
CA ALA A 233 16.45 42.29 -23.56
C ALA A 233 17.66 42.03 -22.63
N ALA A 234 17.90 40.76 -22.31
CA ALA A 234 18.97 40.30 -21.43
C ALA A 234 19.76 39.15 -22.07
N TRP A 235 20.91 38.78 -21.48
CA TRP A 235 21.79 37.72 -22.00
C TRP A 235 21.10 36.36 -22.05
N ASP A 236 20.11 36.16 -21.19
CA ASP A 236 19.37 34.92 -21.01
C ASP A 236 18.12 34.82 -21.90
N GLU A 237 17.78 35.89 -22.65
CA GLU A 237 16.63 35.93 -23.55
C GLU A 237 17.05 35.63 -25.00
N LEU A 238 16.32 34.70 -25.64
CA LEU A 238 16.63 34.26 -26.99
C LEU A 238 16.16 35.29 -28.02
N SER A 239 17.04 35.68 -28.95
CA SER A 239 16.67 36.51 -30.10
C SER A 239 16.34 35.64 -31.32
N PHE A 240 15.24 35.95 -32.02
CA PHE A 240 14.75 35.18 -33.16
C PHE A 240 13.95 36.07 -34.14
N SER A 241 13.84 35.62 -35.38
CA SER A 241 13.07 36.29 -36.44
C SER A 241 11.74 35.58 -36.69
N LYS A 242 10.77 36.29 -37.24
CA LYS A 242 9.48 35.74 -37.65
C LYS A 242 9.68 34.56 -38.62
N GLY A 243 9.02 33.45 -38.31
CA GLY A 243 9.11 32.19 -39.06
C GLY A 243 10.26 31.28 -38.61
N ASP A 244 11.12 31.71 -37.68
CA ASP A 244 12.13 30.82 -37.10
C ASP A 244 11.46 29.65 -36.36
N SER A 245 12.03 28.45 -36.52
CA SER A 245 11.63 27.27 -35.78
C SER A 245 12.44 27.16 -34.49
N ILE A 246 11.73 27.07 -33.37
CA ILE A 246 12.28 27.00 -32.03
C ILE A 246 11.90 25.64 -31.44
N GLU A 247 12.90 24.91 -30.96
CA GLU A 247 12.71 23.64 -30.25
C GLU A 247 12.48 23.93 -28.76
N VAL A 248 11.40 23.40 -28.20
CA VAL A 248 11.09 23.51 -26.78
C VAL A 248 12.02 22.59 -25.99
N ILE A 249 12.79 23.14 -25.05
CA ILE A 249 13.58 22.36 -24.09
C ILE A 249 12.70 22.10 -22.87
N GLY A 250 12.34 20.83 -22.66
CA GLY A 250 11.39 20.43 -21.62
C GLY A 250 9.95 20.61 -22.09
N PHE A 251 9.19 21.47 -21.43
CA PHE A 251 7.76 21.66 -21.68
C PHE A 251 7.37 23.11 -22.01
N PHE A 252 6.32 23.24 -22.81
CA PHE A 252 5.56 24.47 -22.97
C PHE A 252 4.26 24.32 -22.18
N ILE A 253 4.13 25.07 -21.07
CA ILE A 253 2.92 25.10 -20.25
C ILE A 253 2.13 26.36 -20.62
N PRO A 254 0.90 26.22 -21.16
CA PRO A 254 0.07 27.36 -21.47
C PRO A 254 -0.20 28.24 -20.25
N GLY A 255 -0.12 29.55 -20.47
CA GLY A 255 -0.36 30.56 -19.44
C GLY A 255 0.88 31.03 -18.68
N LEU A 256 2.04 30.37 -18.87
CA LEU A 256 3.32 30.88 -18.40
C LEU A 256 3.86 31.99 -19.33
N PRO A 257 4.61 32.98 -18.80
CA PRO A 257 5.18 34.06 -19.61
C PRO A 257 6.40 33.64 -20.43
N TRP A 258 7.11 32.59 -20.01
CA TRP A 258 8.35 32.13 -20.63
C TRP A 258 8.39 30.59 -20.77
N PHE A 259 9.19 30.11 -21.72
CA PHE A 259 9.68 28.72 -21.78
C PHE A 259 11.15 28.71 -22.18
N VAL A 260 11.85 27.58 -21.99
CA VAL A 260 13.24 27.42 -22.46
C VAL A 260 13.21 26.89 -23.89
N GLY A 261 13.85 27.60 -24.82
CA GLY A 261 13.86 27.23 -26.23
C GLY A 261 15.26 27.23 -26.82
N LYS A 262 15.45 26.38 -27.84
CA LYS A 262 16.64 26.35 -28.69
C LYS A 262 16.29 26.83 -30.10
N SER A 263 16.94 27.88 -30.55
CA SER A 263 16.81 28.32 -31.93
C SER A 263 17.53 27.34 -32.86
N LEU A 264 16.82 26.81 -33.86
CA LEU A 264 17.42 25.95 -34.87
C LEU A 264 18.30 26.72 -35.86
N SER A 265 18.09 28.03 -36.01
CA SER A 265 18.87 28.89 -36.91
C SER A 265 20.22 29.31 -36.31
N SER A 266 20.24 29.64 -35.01
CA SER A 266 21.47 30.09 -34.32
C SER A 266 22.11 29.02 -33.43
N GLY A 267 21.41 27.93 -33.14
CA GLY A 267 21.82 26.91 -32.17
C GLY A 267 21.82 27.38 -30.71
N SER A 268 21.45 28.64 -30.46
CA SER A 268 21.48 29.25 -29.13
C SER A 268 20.27 28.84 -28.29
N ILE A 269 20.49 28.70 -26.99
CA ILE A 269 19.46 28.35 -26.00
C ILE A 269 19.19 29.58 -25.13
N GLY A 270 17.91 29.85 -24.86
CA GLY A 270 17.50 30.98 -24.02
C GLY A 270 16.05 30.88 -23.57
N PHE A 271 15.64 31.82 -22.74
CA PHE A 271 14.23 32.06 -22.44
C PHE A 271 13.53 32.67 -23.65
N VAL A 272 12.35 32.14 -23.96
CA VAL A 272 11.52 32.57 -25.08
C VAL A 272 10.19 33.09 -24.54
N PRO A 273 9.77 34.33 -24.88
CA PRO A 273 8.49 34.87 -24.45
C PRO A 273 7.35 34.12 -25.15
N THR A 274 6.38 33.61 -24.40
CA THR A 274 5.28 32.79 -24.96
C THR A 274 4.38 33.58 -25.91
N GLN A 275 4.25 34.89 -25.72
CA GLN A 275 3.38 35.77 -26.51
C GLN A 275 3.77 35.90 -28.00
N TYR A 276 5.01 35.57 -28.38
CA TYR A 276 5.48 35.66 -29.78
C TYR A 276 5.50 34.32 -30.51
N ILE A 277 4.96 33.26 -29.92
CA ILE A 277 5.12 31.89 -30.40
C ILE A 277 3.78 31.27 -30.76
N ASN A 278 3.73 30.55 -31.88
CA ASN A 278 2.61 29.68 -32.21
C ASN A 278 2.95 28.22 -31.82
N PRO A 279 2.23 27.61 -30.85
CA PRO A 279 2.47 26.23 -30.41
C PRO A 279 1.71 25.17 -31.24
N GLU A 280 1.02 25.53 -32.33
CA GLU A 280 0.21 24.59 -33.14
C GLU A 280 0.99 23.39 -33.70
N ASP A 281 2.29 23.55 -33.95
CA ASP A 281 3.18 22.48 -34.45
C ASP A 281 3.70 21.55 -33.33
N CYS A 282 3.39 21.84 -32.05
CA CYS A 282 3.83 21.05 -30.91
C CYS A 282 2.91 19.84 -30.66
N GLU A 283 3.52 18.74 -30.20
CA GLU A 283 2.79 17.53 -29.83
C GLU A 283 2.40 17.56 -28.34
N PRO A 284 1.19 17.11 -27.97
CA PRO A 284 0.80 16.95 -26.58
C PRO A 284 1.65 15.87 -25.89
N LEU A 285 1.81 15.99 -24.57
CA LEU A 285 2.79 15.19 -23.83
C LEU A 285 2.62 13.66 -23.92
N GLY A 286 1.39 13.20 -24.19
CA GLY A 286 1.01 11.82 -24.47
C GLY A 286 -0.52 11.66 -24.37
N LYS A 287 -1.07 10.55 -24.89
CA LYS A 287 -2.52 10.32 -24.98
C LYS A 287 -3.27 10.21 -23.64
N GLY A 288 -2.59 10.14 -22.48
CA GLY A 288 -3.25 9.99 -21.17
C GLY A 288 -2.63 10.76 -20.00
N LEU A 289 -1.60 11.57 -20.25
CA LEU A 289 -0.86 12.25 -19.19
C LEU A 289 -0.57 13.69 -19.58
N VAL A 290 -1.37 14.59 -19.01
CA VAL A 290 -1.41 16.01 -19.38
C VAL A 290 -0.18 16.77 -18.85
N PHE A 291 0.58 16.22 -17.89
CA PHE A 291 1.62 16.97 -17.16
C PHE A 291 2.94 16.23 -16.82
N LEU A 292 3.16 15.00 -17.31
CA LEU A 292 4.37 14.20 -17.03
C LEU A 292 5.08 13.72 -18.29
N ALA A 293 6.42 13.76 -18.28
CA ALA A 293 7.22 13.05 -19.28
C ALA A 293 7.31 11.55 -18.98
N GLU A 294 7.60 10.74 -20.01
CA GLU A 294 7.84 9.29 -19.86
C GLU A 294 8.96 8.98 -18.85
N GLU A 295 10.02 9.78 -18.85
CA GLU A 295 11.16 9.67 -17.94
C GLU A 295 10.79 9.88 -16.46
N GLU A 296 9.70 10.61 -16.19
CA GLU A 296 9.24 10.93 -14.84
C GLU A 296 8.24 9.90 -14.29
N LYS A 297 7.81 8.93 -15.11
CA LYS A 297 6.87 7.89 -14.69
C LYS A 297 7.53 6.86 -13.78
N SER A 298 8.68 6.32 -14.19
CA SER A 298 9.35 5.26 -13.44
C SER A 298 9.78 5.69 -12.02
N PRO A 299 10.27 6.92 -11.77
CA PRO A 299 10.67 7.33 -10.43
C PRO A 299 9.46 7.62 -9.51
N LEU A 300 8.35 8.15 -10.04
CA LEU A 300 7.16 8.40 -9.22
C LEU A 300 6.45 7.10 -8.84
N LEU A 301 6.39 6.12 -9.75
CA LEU A 301 5.81 4.82 -9.46
C LEU A 301 6.66 4.02 -8.45
N HIS A 302 7.89 4.45 -8.16
CA HIS A 302 8.72 3.84 -7.14
C HIS A 302 8.28 4.28 -5.74
N ILE A 303 7.58 3.40 -5.02
CA ILE A 303 7.18 3.66 -3.64
C ILE A 303 8.44 3.68 -2.76
N PRO A 304 8.65 4.69 -1.89
CA PRO A 304 9.84 4.82 -1.04
C PRO A 304 9.83 3.85 0.15
N CYS A 305 9.40 2.61 -0.05
CA CYS A 305 9.34 1.61 1.02
C CYS A 305 10.77 1.18 1.42
N ASN A 306 11.11 1.28 2.71
CA ASN A 306 12.22 0.54 3.36
C ASN A 306 11.98 -0.99 3.41
N GLY A 307 11.26 -1.52 2.43
CA GLY A 307 10.78 -2.88 2.31
C GLY A 307 10.03 -2.98 0.99
N GLY A 308 10.78 -3.06 -0.11
CA GLY A 308 10.23 -3.15 -1.46
C GLY A 308 9.44 -4.45 -1.70
N GLU A 309 9.24 -4.83 -2.96
CA GLU A 309 8.66 -6.12 -3.35
C GLU A 309 9.28 -7.30 -2.57
N GLN A 310 10.57 -7.20 -2.22
CA GLN A 310 11.29 -8.13 -1.35
C GLN A 310 10.63 -8.35 0.03
N HIS A 311 10.21 -7.29 0.73
CA HIS A 311 9.54 -7.43 2.02
C HIS A 311 8.26 -8.27 1.90
N PHE A 312 7.47 -8.02 0.86
CA PHE A 312 6.27 -8.80 0.60
C PHE A 312 6.58 -10.21 0.12
N THR A 313 7.68 -10.43 -0.62
CA THR A 313 8.11 -11.80 -0.94
C THR A 313 8.52 -12.59 0.31
N THR A 314 9.17 -11.94 1.28
CA THR A 314 9.49 -12.56 2.58
C THR A 314 8.20 -12.86 3.35
N LEU A 315 7.28 -11.91 3.45
CA LEU A 315 5.97 -12.11 4.09
C LEU A 315 5.19 -13.28 3.47
N LEU A 316 5.17 -13.37 2.14
CA LEU A 316 4.53 -14.47 1.42
C LEU A 316 5.26 -15.80 1.69
N SER A 317 6.58 -15.80 1.75
CA SER A 317 7.36 -17.00 2.08
C SER A 317 7.07 -17.50 3.50
N ASP A 318 6.98 -16.59 4.47
CA ASP A 318 6.59 -16.91 5.85
C ASP A 318 5.17 -17.48 5.92
N LEU A 319 4.24 -16.96 5.12
CA LEU A 319 2.87 -17.48 5.02
C LEU A 319 2.81 -18.83 4.29
N ALA A 320 3.72 -19.12 3.36
CA ALA A 320 3.77 -20.40 2.68
C ALA A 320 4.43 -21.50 3.52
N HIS A 321 5.21 -21.14 4.53
CA HIS A 321 5.91 -22.10 5.37
C HIS A 321 4.91 -23.02 6.09
N THR A 322 5.14 -24.33 5.98
CA THR A 322 4.38 -25.36 6.70
C THR A 322 5.30 -26.21 7.55
N ASP A 323 4.84 -26.63 8.73
CA ASP A 323 5.54 -27.55 9.63
C ASP A 323 5.34 -29.02 9.26
N ILE A 324 4.68 -29.32 8.13
CA ILE A 324 4.25 -30.68 7.74
C ILE A 324 5.40 -31.68 7.59
N THR A 325 6.61 -31.20 7.30
CA THR A 325 7.82 -32.01 7.12
C THR A 325 8.47 -32.42 8.44
N SER A 326 8.15 -31.73 9.54
CA SER A 326 8.81 -31.89 10.84
C SER A 326 7.85 -32.25 11.97
N VAL A 327 6.59 -31.85 11.89
CA VAL A 327 5.54 -32.07 12.91
C VAL A 327 4.53 -33.08 12.40
N TYR A 328 4.31 -34.16 13.18
CA TYR A 328 3.36 -35.21 12.83
C TYR A 328 1.91 -34.71 12.91
N ARG A 329 0.96 -35.40 12.28
CA ARG A 329 -0.46 -35.05 12.31
C ARG A 329 -1.31 -36.12 13.01
N LEU A 330 -2.40 -35.69 13.62
CA LEU A 330 -3.41 -36.57 14.21
C LEU A 330 -4.40 -37.04 13.13
N GLY A 331 -4.70 -38.33 13.09
CA GLY A 331 -5.46 -38.97 12.01
C GLY A 331 -6.96 -38.70 12.00
N GLU A 332 -7.52 -38.23 13.12
CA GLU A 332 -8.90 -37.78 13.27
C GLU A 332 -8.91 -36.39 13.94
N PHE A 333 -7.98 -35.52 13.54
CA PHE A 333 -8.12 -34.13 13.92
C PHE A 333 -9.39 -33.60 13.26
N PRO A 334 -10.35 -33.05 14.04
CA PRO A 334 -11.68 -32.88 13.54
C PRO A 334 -11.67 -31.84 12.41
N LEU A 335 -12.20 -32.26 11.26
CA LEU A 335 -12.62 -31.38 10.18
C LEU A 335 -13.57 -30.27 10.68
N SER A 336 -14.07 -30.33 11.92
CA SER A 336 -14.86 -29.25 12.54
C SER A 336 -14.07 -27.96 12.82
N CYS A 337 -12.72 -27.98 12.72
CA CYS A 337 -11.90 -26.75 12.68
C CYS A 337 -11.88 -26.11 11.29
N VAL A 338 -12.21 -26.87 10.25
CA VAL A 338 -12.46 -26.39 8.89
C VAL A 338 -13.96 -26.07 8.79
N PRO A 339 -14.40 -24.96 8.17
CA PRO A 339 -15.82 -24.71 7.95
C PRO A 339 -16.47 -25.92 7.25
N SER A 340 -17.72 -26.21 7.58
CA SER A 340 -18.54 -27.19 6.83
C SER A 340 -18.30 -27.03 5.32
N PRO A 341 -18.12 -28.12 4.55
CA PRO A 341 -17.86 -28.05 3.12
C PRO A 341 -19.03 -27.37 2.41
N MET A 342 -18.97 -26.06 2.24
CA MET A 342 -19.86 -25.31 1.38
C MET A 342 -19.20 -25.21 0.02
N THR A 343 -19.77 -25.91 -0.97
CA THR A 343 -19.27 -25.90 -2.35
C THR A 343 -20.29 -25.24 -3.28
N PRO A 344 -20.25 -23.91 -3.45
CA PRO A 344 -20.84 -23.30 -4.62
C PRO A 344 -20.10 -23.79 -5.87
N GLN A 345 -20.80 -24.42 -6.83
CA GLN A 345 -20.23 -24.89 -8.09
C GLN A 345 -19.46 -23.81 -8.89
N ALA A 346 -19.73 -22.53 -8.61
CA ALA A 346 -19.05 -21.38 -9.21
C ALA A 346 -17.58 -21.24 -8.76
N VAL A 347 -17.28 -21.48 -7.47
CA VAL A 347 -15.90 -21.41 -6.93
C VAL A 347 -15.01 -22.50 -7.56
N LEU A 348 -15.60 -23.67 -7.83
CA LEU A 348 -14.91 -24.80 -8.46
C LEU A 348 -14.52 -24.52 -9.92
N ARG A 349 -15.31 -23.71 -10.66
CA ARG A 349 -14.98 -23.34 -12.05
C ARG A 349 -13.74 -22.46 -12.11
N SER A 350 -13.62 -21.47 -11.21
CA SER A 350 -12.45 -20.59 -11.14
C SER A 350 -11.14 -21.34 -10.87
N CYS A 351 -11.17 -22.44 -10.12
CA CYS A 351 -9.99 -23.29 -9.90
C CYS A 351 -9.61 -24.10 -11.16
N LYS A 352 -10.59 -24.48 -11.99
CA LYS A 352 -10.38 -25.25 -13.23
C LYS A 352 -9.87 -24.40 -14.40
N ASP A 353 -10.11 -23.09 -14.40
CA ASP A 353 -9.59 -22.20 -15.44
C ASP A 353 -8.04 -22.17 -15.46
N PHE A 354 -7.39 -22.42 -14.31
CA PHE A 354 -5.94 -22.58 -14.22
C PHE A 354 -5.43 -23.95 -14.70
N GLN A 355 -6.28 -24.99 -14.69
CA GLN A 355 -5.96 -26.26 -15.34
C GLN A 355 -5.81 -26.09 -16.87
N MET A 356 -6.48 -25.11 -17.49
CA MET A 356 -6.23 -24.80 -18.91
C MET A 356 -4.87 -24.14 -19.17
N LEU A 357 -4.25 -23.52 -18.16
CA LEU A 357 -2.87 -23.03 -18.26
C LEU A 357 -1.84 -24.18 -18.18
N GLN A 358 -2.25 -25.42 -17.91
CA GLN A 358 -1.39 -26.62 -17.85
C GLN A 358 -1.02 -27.19 -19.23
N SER A 359 -1.33 -26.50 -20.34
CA SER A 359 -0.82 -26.85 -21.68
C SER A 359 0.67 -26.51 -21.84
N TRP A 360 1.51 -26.92 -20.88
CA TRP A 360 2.98 -26.85 -20.91
C TRP A 360 3.59 -28.26 -20.78
N GLU A 361 2.87 -29.30 -21.19
CA GLU A 361 3.37 -30.68 -21.31
C GLU A 361 4.50 -30.85 -22.35
N GLU A 362 4.97 -29.78 -23.00
CA GLU A 362 6.05 -29.83 -24.01
C GLU A 362 7.47 -29.61 -23.44
N ILE A 363 7.67 -29.49 -22.12
CA ILE A 363 9.01 -29.43 -21.51
C ILE A 363 9.37 -30.79 -20.88
N ASN A 364 9.27 -31.87 -21.65
CA ASN A 364 9.80 -33.19 -21.29
C ASN A 364 10.95 -33.66 -22.19
N ASP A 365 11.43 -32.82 -23.12
CA ASP A 365 12.43 -33.22 -24.14
C ASP A 365 13.86 -32.67 -23.94
N PHE A 366 14.15 -32.00 -22.83
CA PHE A 366 15.52 -31.55 -22.52
C PHE A 366 16.00 -32.07 -21.16
N ALA A 367 16.14 -33.39 -21.03
CA ALA A 367 16.89 -34.00 -19.95
C ALA A 367 17.67 -35.23 -20.41
N THR A 368 18.72 -35.03 -21.22
CA THR A 368 19.85 -35.96 -21.27
C THR A 368 21.17 -35.21 -21.49
N THR A 369 22.18 -35.61 -20.70
CA THR A 369 23.62 -35.25 -20.73
C THR A 369 23.95 -33.87 -20.13
N SER A 370 24.95 -33.68 -19.28
CA SER A 370 25.99 -34.54 -18.70
C SER A 370 26.67 -33.80 -17.54
N THR A 371 27.14 -34.57 -16.58
CA THR A 371 28.03 -34.26 -15.45
C THR A 371 29.18 -33.29 -15.73
N SER A 372 29.44 -32.35 -14.82
CA SER A 372 30.79 -31.95 -14.41
C SER A 372 30.74 -31.16 -13.09
N GLU A 373 31.28 -31.77 -12.04
CA GLU A 373 31.57 -31.15 -10.76
C GLU A 373 32.60 -30.01 -10.89
N LEU A 374 32.48 -28.96 -10.07
CA LEU A 374 33.55 -28.43 -9.23
C LEU A 374 33.00 -27.35 -8.28
N SER A 375 33.18 -27.63 -7.00
CA SER A 375 32.84 -26.85 -5.81
C SER A 375 33.73 -25.62 -5.58
N SER A 376 33.18 -24.55 -5.00
CA SER A 376 33.70 -23.89 -3.79
C SER A 376 32.71 -22.83 -3.23
N PRO A 377 32.76 -22.50 -1.93
CA PRO A 377 31.72 -21.73 -1.24
C PRO A 377 32.01 -20.23 -1.30
N GLY A 378 31.03 -19.44 -1.74
CA GLY A 378 31.11 -17.99 -1.82
C GLY A 378 29.96 -17.34 -1.07
N SER A 379 30.29 -16.80 0.11
CA SER A 379 29.77 -15.55 0.68
C SER A 379 28.29 -15.21 0.44
N GLU A 380 27.49 -15.38 1.48
CA GLU A 380 26.22 -14.68 1.67
C GLU A 380 26.43 -13.16 1.50
N SER A 381 25.77 -12.55 0.52
CA SER A 381 25.61 -11.10 0.43
C SER A 381 24.13 -10.76 0.61
N ALA A 382 23.85 -9.92 1.61
CA ALA A 382 22.54 -9.36 1.91
C ALA A 382 21.92 -8.64 0.70
N PRO A 383 20.58 -8.52 0.60
CA PRO A 383 19.97 -7.80 -0.50
C PRO A 383 20.20 -6.29 -0.31
N ALA A 384 20.97 -5.74 -1.24
CA ALA A 384 21.19 -4.33 -1.48
C ALA A 384 19.88 -3.51 -1.39
N THR A 385 19.87 -2.46 -0.56
CA THR A 385 18.79 -1.46 -0.50
C THR A 385 18.73 -0.65 -1.81
N LEU A 386 17.69 0.15 -2.02
CA LEU A 386 17.60 1.02 -3.21
C LEU A 386 18.77 2.03 -3.28
N GLU A 387 19.36 2.38 -2.13
CA GLU A 387 20.63 3.10 -2.09
C GLU A 387 21.73 2.26 -2.74
N ASP A 388 21.85 0.97 -2.42
CA ASP A 388 22.87 0.08 -3.00
C ASP A 388 22.65 -0.24 -4.50
N VAL A 389 21.42 -0.20 -5.05
CA VAL A 389 21.16 -0.42 -6.50
C VAL A 389 21.30 0.85 -7.33
N LEU A 390 21.04 2.01 -6.72
CA LEU A 390 21.42 3.30 -7.30
C LEU A 390 22.94 3.50 -7.20
N LEU A 391 23.56 3.08 -6.09
CA LEU A 391 25.01 3.05 -5.91
C LEU A 391 25.66 2.05 -6.88
N ASP A 392 25.16 0.83 -7.10
CA ASP A 392 25.77 -0.13 -8.04
C ASP A 392 25.74 0.34 -9.52
N LYS A 393 24.87 1.31 -9.85
CA LYS A 393 24.85 1.97 -11.17
C LYS A 393 25.53 3.33 -11.19
N LEU A 394 25.88 3.87 -10.03
CA LEU A 394 26.66 5.12 -9.85
C LEU A 394 28.13 4.83 -9.51
N ASP A 395 28.46 3.65 -8.98
CA ASP A 395 29.78 3.16 -8.59
C ASP A 395 30.60 2.69 -9.80
N ASP A 396 30.00 2.63 -10.99
CA ASP A 396 30.71 2.47 -12.26
C ASP A 396 31.24 3.82 -12.81
N PHE A 397 30.97 4.94 -12.11
CA PHE A 397 31.61 6.22 -12.36
C PHE A 397 32.59 6.53 -11.21
N ASP A 398 33.88 6.55 -11.53
CA ASP A 398 34.92 7.12 -10.67
C ASP A 398 34.61 8.62 -10.42
N ASP A 399 33.73 8.91 -9.47
CA ASP A 399 33.41 10.28 -9.10
C ASP A 399 34.68 10.95 -8.55
N PRO A 400 35.04 12.16 -9.02
CA PRO A 400 36.31 12.77 -8.69
C PRO A 400 36.36 13.14 -7.21
N LYS A 401 37.34 12.60 -6.49
CA LYS A 401 37.58 12.85 -5.07
C LYS A 401 38.68 13.89 -4.89
N PHE A 402 38.40 14.92 -4.11
CA PHE A 402 39.33 16.02 -3.81
C PHE A 402 39.70 16.02 -2.33
N PHE A 403 41.00 15.91 -2.05
CA PHE A 403 41.55 16.06 -0.71
C PHE A 403 41.59 17.54 -0.31
N ILE A 404 41.07 17.87 0.86
CA ILE A 404 41.12 19.21 1.42
C ILE A 404 42.41 19.38 2.22
N ASP A 405 43.35 20.16 1.68
CA ASP A 405 44.50 20.61 2.46
C ASP A 405 44.13 21.85 3.28
N VAL A 406 43.86 21.65 4.57
CA VAL A 406 43.51 22.71 5.53
C VAL A 406 44.65 23.74 5.68
N ASN A 407 45.90 23.38 5.34
CA ASN A 407 47.04 24.30 5.37
C ASN A 407 47.15 25.19 4.12
N ALA A 408 46.38 24.89 3.06
CA ALA A 408 46.43 25.62 1.79
C ALA A 408 45.92 27.06 1.89
N GLY A 409 45.14 27.40 2.93
CA GLY A 409 44.64 28.77 3.16
C GLY A 409 45.74 29.80 3.44
N HIS A 410 46.97 29.35 3.72
CA HIS A 410 48.15 30.20 3.96
C HIS A 410 49.21 30.10 2.85
N MET A 411 48.98 29.29 1.81
CA MET A 411 49.93 29.05 0.73
C MET A 411 49.66 30.05 -0.42
N GLU A 412 50.72 30.66 -0.97
CA GLU A 412 50.64 31.55 -2.14
C GLU A 412 50.56 30.78 -3.47
N ASP A 413 50.66 29.45 -3.43
CA ASP A 413 50.73 28.58 -4.61
C ASP A 413 49.33 28.22 -5.14
N ALA A 414 49.05 28.63 -6.38
CA ALA A 414 47.79 28.36 -7.07
C ALA A 414 47.58 26.87 -7.41
N ASP A 415 48.67 26.13 -7.58
CA ASP A 415 48.72 24.73 -8.03
C ASP A 415 47.91 23.78 -7.12
N VAL A 416 47.71 24.13 -5.84
CA VAL A 416 46.93 23.34 -4.88
C VAL A 416 45.43 23.33 -5.23
N PHE A 417 44.93 24.37 -5.91
CA PHE A 417 43.52 24.51 -6.28
C PHE A 417 43.25 24.14 -7.74
N ASP A 418 44.27 23.96 -8.57
CA ASP A 418 44.11 23.66 -10.00
C ASP A 418 43.24 22.43 -10.29
N PRO A 419 43.33 21.30 -9.56
CA PRO A 419 42.49 20.13 -9.83
C PRO A 419 40.99 20.40 -9.64
N ILE A 420 40.61 21.05 -8.54
CA ILE A 420 39.20 21.38 -8.25
C ILE A 420 38.70 22.48 -9.20
N LEU A 421 39.51 23.49 -9.46
CA LEU A 421 39.14 24.59 -10.36
C LEU A 421 38.97 24.10 -11.79
N THR A 422 39.82 23.21 -12.27
CA THR A 422 39.70 22.62 -13.61
C THR A 422 38.44 21.78 -13.73
N PHE A 423 38.14 20.95 -12.73
CA PHE A 423 36.92 20.16 -12.69
C PHE A 423 35.66 21.04 -12.69
N LEU A 424 35.61 22.05 -11.82
CA LEU A 424 34.46 22.94 -11.71
C LEU A 424 34.34 23.96 -12.85
N ASN A 425 35.35 24.13 -13.70
CA ASN A 425 35.31 25.10 -14.81
C ASN A 425 34.77 24.53 -16.14
N GLN A 426 34.28 23.29 -16.15
CA GLN A 426 33.67 22.71 -17.35
C GLN A 426 32.42 23.50 -17.78
N ASP A 427 32.28 23.80 -19.06
CA ASP A 427 31.29 24.75 -19.58
C ASP A 427 29.86 24.18 -19.76
N SER A 428 29.71 22.89 -19.51
CA SER A 428 28.45 22.17 -19.60
C SER A 428 28.21 21.26 -18.40
N TYR A 429 26.96 20.83 -18.20
CA TYR A 429 26.64 19.84 -17.18
C TYR A 429 27.29 18.49 -17.50
N VAL A 430 27.92 17.90 -16.49
CA VAL A 430 28.47 16.54 -16.53
C VAL A 430 27.87 15.74 -15.36
N PRO A 431 27.55 14.44 -15.54
CA PRO A 431 26.88 13.64 -14.50
C PRO A 431 27.52 13.70 -13.11
N SER A 432 28.85 13.80 -13.02
CA SER A 432 29.57 13.93 -11.73
C SER A 432 29.23 15.20 -10.93
N PHE A 433 28.60 16.21 -11.55
CA PHE A 433 28.09 17.38 -10.81
C PHE A 433 26.78 17.10 -10.06
N GLN A 434 26.10 15.98 -10.32
CA GLN A 434 24.83 15.66 -9.67
C GLN A 434 24.95 15.66 -8.14
N SER A 435 26.04 15.10 -7.60
CA SER A 435 26.34 15.07 -6.16
C SER A 435 26.59 16.47 -5.55
N LEU A 436 26.98 17.46 -6.36
CA LEU A 436 27.12 18.86 -5.94
C LEU A 436 25.76 19.54 -5.80
N TYR A 437 24.81 19.16 -6.67
CA TYR A 437 23.54 19.87 -6.84
C TYR A 437 22.40 19.27 -6.03
N ASP A 438 22.49 18.00 -5.68
CA ASP A 438 21.45 17.21 -5.01
C ASP A 438 20.94 17.76 -3.66
N LEU A 439 19.78 17.26 -3.23
CA LEU A 439 19.13 17.62 -1.98
C LEU A 439 19.95 17.19 -0.74
N SER A 440 20.65 16.05 -0.83
CA SER A 440 21.26 15.35 0.31
C SER A 440 22.65 15.87 0.69
N PHE A 441 23.17 16.88 -0.02
CA PHE A 441 24.55 17.36 0.16
C PHE A 441 25.58 16.23 -0.01
N SER A 442 25.36 15.33 -0.98
CA SER A 442 26.18 14.11 -1.12
C SER A 442 27.66 14.42 -1.31
N PHE A 443 27.99 15.55 -1.92
CA PHE A 443 29.37 16.04 -2.08
C PHE A 443 30.19 16.08 -0.78
N LEU A 444 29.55 16.23 0.39
CA LEU A 444 30.23 16.19 1.69
C LEU A 444 30.86 14.84 1.99
N ASN A 445 30.31 13.76 1.43
CA ASN A 445 30.75 12.39 1.66
C ASN A 445 31.41 11.78 0.41
N SER A 446 30.98 12.19 -0.79
CA SER A 446 31.44 11.58 -2.06
C SER A 446 32.59 12.34 -2.72
N THR A 447 32.54 13.68 -2.73
CA THR A 447 33.44 14.52 -3.55
C THR A 447 34.61 15.07 -2.76
N PHE A 448 34.39 15.47 -1.50
CA PHE A 448 35.43 16.06 -0.66
C PHE A 448 35.77 15.15 0.52
N TYR A 449 37.06 15.08 0.87
CA TYR A 449 37.53 14.33 2.04
C TYR A 449 38.78 14.97 2.65
N GLY A 450 39.11 14.60 3.89
CA GLY A 450 40.30 15.12 4.60
C GLY A 450 40.05 16.33 5.50
N PHE A 451 38.79 16.72 5.70
CA PHE A 451 38.38 17.73 6.69
C PHE A 451 37.77 17.07 7.93
N SER A 452 37.94 17.70 9.09
CA SER A 452 37.37 17.26 10.37
C SER A 452 36.05 17.98 10.70
N ASP A 453 35.87 19.20 10.17
CA ASP A 453 34.68 20.03 10.36
C ASP A 453 34.27 20.73 9.05
N GLU A 454 32.97 20.98 8.88
CA GLU A 454 32.43 21.68 7.70
C GLU A 454 32.95 23.11 7.57
N ASP A 455 33.34 23.76 8.67
CA ASP A 455 33.96 25.09 8.62
C ASP A 455 35.33 25.08 7.89
N GLU A 456 36.08 23.99 7.97
CA GLU A 456 37.35 23.82 7.23
C GLU A 456 37.09 23.74 5.71
N LEU A 457 36.06 22.99 5.31
CA LEU A 457 35.60 22.92 3.92
C LEU A 457 35.11 24.28 3.42
N VAL A 458 34.34 25.02 4.22
CA VAL A 458 33.88 26.37 3.85
C VAL A 458 35.07 27.29 3.57
N LEU A 459 36.09 27.29 4.44
CA LEU A 459 37.30 28.10 4.24
C LEU A 459 38.06 27.70 2.96
N TYR A 460 38.18 26.41 2.69
CA TYR A 460 38.81 25.90 1.46
C TYR A 460 38.03 26.30 0.20
N LEU A 461 36.69 26.25 0.23
CA LEU A 461 35.86 26.69 -0.90
C LEU A 461 35.88 28.21 -1.08
N GLU A 462 35.95 29.00 -0.01
CA GLU A 462 36.08 30.46 -0.08
C GLU A 462 37.43 30.88 -0.68
N THR A 463 38.52 30.21 -0.31
CA THR A 463 39.85 30.43 -0.90
C THR A 463 39.88 30.01 -2.37
N SER A 464 39.33 28.83 -2.70
CA SER A 464 39.15 28.36 -4.08
C SER A 464 38.35 29.37 -4.92
N ARG A 465 37.26 29.93 -4.38
CA ARG A 465 36.41 30.93 -5.07
C ARG A 465 37.22 32.19 -5.40
N ASN A 466 38.04 32.66 -4.48
CA ASN A 466 38.88 33.83 -4.69
C ASN A 466 39.92 33.60 -5.80
N TRP A 467 40.49 32.40 -5.87
CA TRP A 467 41.39 32.01 -6.96
C TRP A 467 40.66 31.90 -8.31
N ALA A 468 39.50 31.25 -8.36
CA ALA A 468 38.67 31.19 -9.57
C ALA A 468 38.37 32.58 -10.13
N LYS A 469 38.02 33.53 -9.24
CA LYS A 469 37.75 34.93 -9.58
C LYS A 469 38.98 35.66 -10.12
N ARG A 470 40.17 35.45 -9.52
CA ARG A 470 41.43 36.06 -9.97
C ARG A 470 41.90 35.49 -11.31
N SER A 471 41.69 34.20 -11.53
CA SER A 471 42.07 33.48 -12.74
C SER A 471 41.02 33.54 -13.85
N HIS A 472 39.94 34.30 -13.68
CA HIS A 472 38.84 34.45 -14.64
C HIS A 472 38.17 33.12 -15.06
N LEU A 473 38.13 32.14 -14.15
CA LEU A 473 37.46 30.86 -14.35
C LEU A 473 35.97 30.98 -13.99
N VAL A 474 35.18 31.46 -14.95
CA VAL A 474 33.76 31.83 -14.78
C VAL A 474 32.93 30.69 -14.18
N TRP A 475 33.00 29.49 -14.77
CA TRP A 475 32.18 28.35 -14.34
C TRP A 475 32.57 27.82 -12.96
N ALA A 476 33.87 27.76 -12.68
CA ALA A 476 34.35 27.38 -11.34
C ALA A 476 33.89 28.39 -10.28
N HIS A 477 33.97 29.69 -10.58
CA HIS A 477 33.50 30.75 -9.68
C HIS A 477 32.00 30.61 -9.40
N VAL A 478 31.16 30.41 -10.42
CA VAL A 478 29.70 30.22 -10.25
C VAL A 478 29.40 28.98 -9.41
N ARG A 479 30.00 27.82 -9.70
CA ARG A 479 29.76 26.58 -8.95
C ARG A 479 30.23 26.67 -7.50
N LEU A 480 31.36 27.31 -7.24
CA LEU A 480 31.86 27.54 -5.87
C LEU A 480 30.94 28.48 -5.09
N CYS A 481 30.46 29.56 -5.70
CA CYS A 481 29.44 30.42 -5.08
C CYS A 481 28.17 29.64 -4.77
N PHE A 482 27.72 28.76 -5.66
CA PHE A 482 26.56 27.91 -5.42
C PHE A 482 26.75 26.96 -4.23
N LEU A 483 27.88 26.25 -4.17
CA LEU A 483 28.21 25.35 -3.05
C LEU A 483 28.28 26.09 -1.70
N LEU A 484 28.96 27.24 -1.66
CA LEU A 484 29.02 28.10 -0.48
C LEU A 484 27.62 28.60 -0.07
N GLY A 485 26.79 28.96 -1.04
CA GLY A 485 25.39 29.32 -0.81
C GLY A 485 24.57 28.18 -0.21
N LYS A 486 24.73 26.95 -0.72
CA LYS A 486 24.08 25.74 -0.16
C LYS A 486 24.53 25.48 1.29
N LEU A 487 25.83 25.54 1.58
CA LEU A 487 26.34 25.38 2.95
C LEU A 487 25.82 26.47 3.89
N CYS A 488 25.67 27.70 3.39
CA CYS A 488 25.04 28.78 4.15
C CYS A 488 23.56 28.50 4.44
N ILE A 489 22.81 27.96 3.47
CA ILE A 489 21.42 27.52 3.69
C ILE A 489 21.36 26.44 4.77
N LYS A 490 22.24 25.42 4.71
CA LYS A 490 22.32 24.34 5.70
C LYS A 490 22.52 24.88 7.12
N LYS A 491 23.33 25.94 7.26
CA LYS A 491 23.57 26.67 8.51
C LYS A 491 22.53 27.77 8.81
N VAL A 492 21.43 27.85 8.06
CA VAL A 492 20.34 28.85 8.21
C VAL A 492 20.81 30.32 8.05
N LYS A 493 21.95 30.54 7.36
CA LYS A 493 22.55 31.86 7.09
C LYS A 493 22.03 32.43 5.76
N PHE A 494 20.73 32.71 5.68
CA PHE A 494 20.05 33.12 4.42
C PHE A 494 20.61 34.40 3.78
N SER A 495 21.02 35.39 4.57
CA SER A 495 21.62 36.64 4.04
C SER A 495 22.95 36.39 3.34
N GLN A 496 23.77 35.50 3.90
CA GLN A 496 25.05 35.12 3.30
C GLN A 496 24.84 34.26 2.05
N ALA A 497 23.92 33.30 2.12
CA ALA A 497 23.53 32.48 0.98
C ALA A 497 23.05 33.35 -0.21
N ARG A 498 22.22 34.36 0.07
CA ARG A 498 21.77 35.33 -0.94
C ARG A 498 22.93 35.99 -1.65
N VAL A 499 23.91 36.49 -0.91
CA VAL A 499 25.07 37.19 -1.49
C VAL A 499 25.82 36.26 -2.44
N TYR A 500 26.07 35.02 -2.03
CA TYR A 500 26.75 34.05 -2.88
C TYR A 500 25.96 33.71 -4.15
N PHE A 501 24.65 33.50 -4.05
CA PHE A 501 23.84 33.21 -5.24
C PHE A 501 23.65 34.42 -6.17
N GLU A 502 23.49 35.64 -5.61
CA GLU A 502 23.42 36.87 -6.42
C GLU A 502 24.75 37.11 -7.14
N GLU A 503 25.88 36.83 -6.49
CA GLU A 503 27.19 36.88 -7.14
C GLU A 503 27.31 35.87 -8.27
N ALA A 504 26.90 34.61 -8.03
CA ALA A 504 26.88 33.57 -9.05
C ALA A 504 26.06 34.01 -10.28
N MET A 505 24.86 34.56 -10.06
CA MET A 505 23.99 35.06 -11.14
C MET A 505 24.55 36.29 -11.87
N SER A 506 25.32 37.14 -11.18
CA SER A 506 25.92 38.34 -11.80
C SER A 506 27.09 38.03 -12.74
N VAL A 507 27.76 36.90 -12.51
CA VAL A 507 28.93 36.44 -13.28
C VAL A 507 28.52 35.56 -14.47
N LEU A 508 27.34 34.96 -14.40
CA LEU A 508 26.83 34.02 -15.40
C LEU A 508 26.39 34.73 -16.68
N ASP A 509 27.06 34.47 -17.80
CA ASP A 509 26.76 35.02 -19.12
C ASP A 509 26.33 33.94 -20.14
N ARG A 510 26.50 32.65 -19.81
CA ARG A 510 26.14 31.48 -20.62
C ARG A 510 25.49 30.35 -19.81
N GLY A 511 24.57 30.70 -18.91
CA GLY A 511 23.99 29.77 -17.93
C GLY A 511 23.29 28.52 -18.48
N PHE A 512 22.90 28.49 -19.75
CA PHE A 512 22.21 27.34 -20.35
C PHE A 512 23.11 26.13 -20.65
N GLY A 513 24.45 26.26 -20.51
CA GLY A 513 25.37 25.12 -20.59
C GLY A 513 25.19 24.12 -19.45
N ASP A 514 24.79 24.60 -18.26
CA ASP A 514 24.48 23.79 -17.08
C ASP A 514 23.09 24.16 -16.55
N LEU A 515 22.07 23.59 -17.22
CA LEU A 515 20.67 23.88 -16.92
C LEU A 515 20.26 23.48 -15.50
N PRO A 516 20.69 22.32 -14.93
CA PRO A 516 20.43 21.99 -13.53
C PRO A 516 20.95 23.04 -12.55
N LEU A 517 22.17 23.55 -12.74
CA LEU A 517 22.73 24.62 -11.90
C LEU A 517 21.95 25.92 -12.04
N LEU A 518 21.62 26.34 -13.26
CA LEU A 518 20.82 27.54 -13.51
C LEU A 518 19.47 27.46 -12.81
N ALA A 519 18.81 26.31 -12.92
CA ALA A 519 17.53 26.03 -12.33
C ALA A 519 17.60 26.00 -10.79
N ALA A 520 18.66 25.44 -10.22
CA ALA A 520 18.91 25.46 -8.77
C ALA A 520 19.18 26.88 -8.25
N LEU A 521 19.97 27.69 -8.95
CA LEU A 521 20.24 29.09 -8.57
C LEU A 521 18.97 29.95 -8.53
N HIS A 522 18.14 29.87 -9.58
CA HIS A 522 16.89 30.63 -9.65
C HIS A 522 15.93 30.27 -8.52
N VAL A 523 15.72 28.98 -8.26
CA VAL A 523 14.76 28.53 -7.25
C VAL A 523 15.27 28.80 -5.83
N ASN A 524 16.57 28.63 -5.55
CA ASN A 524 17.14 28.97 -4.24
C ASN A 524 17.16 30.48 -3.98
N LEU A 525 17.41 31.32 -4.99
CA LEU A 525 17.27 32.77 -4.83
C LEU A 525 15.83 33.17 -4.58
N ALA A 526 14.88 32.62 -5.34
CA ALA A 526 13.47 32.89 -5.15
C ALA A 526 12.97 32.47 -3.76
N SER A 527 13.39 31.32 -3.25
CA SER A 527 13.03 30.88 -1.90
C SER A 527 13.60 31.82 -0.83
N ILE A 528 14.85 32.26 -0.97
CA ILE A 528 15.43 33.25 -0.04
C ILE A 528 14.70 34.60 -0.13
N TYR A 529 14.33 35.04 -1.33
CA TYR A 529 13.57 36.28 -1.50
C TYR A 529 12.19 36.23 -0.85
N LEU A 530 11.52 35.07 -0.89
CA LEU A 530 10.29 34.82 -0.13
C LEU A 530 10.54 34.90 1.37
N LYS A 531 11.51 34.14 1.91
CA LYS A 531 11.85 34.14 3.35
C LYS A 531 12.24 35.52 3.88
N GLN A 532 12.92 36.32 3.07
CA GLN A 532 13.37 37.67 3.41
C GLN A 532 12.38 38.77 3.03
N ASN A 533 11.19 38.42 2.54
CA ASN A 533 10.12 39.35 2.18
C ASN A 533 10.53 40.42 1.13
N MET A 534 11.39 40.05 0.16
CA MET A 534 11.91 40.96 -0.88
C MET A 534 11.06 40.95 -2.15
N LYS A 535 9.86 41.54 -2.07
CA LYS A 535 8.83 41.48 -3.13
C LYS A 535 9.32 41.88 -4.53
N HIS A 536 10.01 43.01 -4.67
CA HIS A 536 10.44 43.51 -6.00
C HIS A 536 11.45 42.61 -6.71
N LYS A 537 12.42 42.06 -5.97
CA LYS A 537 13.41 41.13 -6.53
C LYS A 537 12.80 39.78 -6.86
N PHE A 538 11.85 39.33 -6.03
CA PHE A 538 11.09 38.11 -6.29
C PHE A 538 10.24 38.24 -7.56
N SER A 539 9.48 39.32 -7.71
CA SER A 539 8.64 39.53 -8.90
C SER A 539 9.47 39.55 -10.19
N SER A 540 10.63 40.22 -10.19
CA SER A 540 11.48 40.24 -11.40
C SER A 540 12.04 38.86 -11.79
N LEU A 541 12.12 37.92 -10.85
CA LEU A 541 12.65 36.58 -11.07
C LEU A 541 11.55 35.55 -11.35
N LEU A 542 10.29 35.87 -11.03
CA LEU A 542 9.18 34.93 -10.92
C LEU A 542 8.96 34.15 -12.23
N GLY A 543 8.66 34.82 -13.34
CA GLY A 543 8.40 34.15 -14.62
C GLY A 543 9.50 33.18 -15.08
N LYS A 544 10.77 33.60 -15.00
CA LYS A 544 11.94 32.77 -15.37
C LYS A 544 12.15 31.60 -14.40
N MET A 545 11.98 31.85 -13.10
CA MET A 545 12.09 30.81 -12.08
C MET A 545 11.00 29.75 -12.21
N VAL A 546 9.73 30.14 -12.39
CA VAL A 546 8.61 29.20 -12.55
C VAL A 546 8.90 28.31 -13.75
N THR A 547 9.31 28.89 -14.87
CA THR A 547 9.70 28.16 -16.08
C THR A 547 10.75 27.07 -15.79
N LEU A 548 11.86 27.43 -15.12
CA LEU A 548 12.92 26.48 -14.77
C LEU A 548 12.51 25.44 -13.71
N LEU A 549 11.50 25.74 -12.91
CA LEU A 549 10.97 24.84 -11.88
C LEU A 549 10.02 23.80 -12.48
N VAL A 550 9.07 24.23 -13.33
CA VAL A 550 7.96 23.37 -13.77
C VAL A 550 8.13 22.79 -15.17
N CYS A 551 8.88 23.46 -16.06
CA CYS A 551 9.01 23.03 -17.46
C CYS A 551 10.14 22.04 -17.71
N LEU A 552 11.07 21.84 -16.76
CA LEU A 552 12.19 20.92 -16.92
C LEU A 552 11.82 19.51 -16.42
N PRO A 553 11.77 18.48 -17.28
CA PRO A 553 11.51 17.11 -16.85
C PRO A 553 12.68 16.55 -16.06
N GLY A 554 12.40 15.65 -15.11
CA GLY A 554 13.42 14.83 -14.45
C GLY A 554 14.35 15.59 -13.50
N ARG A 555 14.17 16.91 -13.33
CA ARG A 555 14.96 17.75 -12.43
C ARG A 555 15.02 17.16 -11.01
N SER A 556 16.23 17.15 -10.45
CA SER A 556 16.47 16.88 -9.03
C SER A 556 16.27 18.14 -8.19
N PHE A 557 15.73 17.98 -6.99
CA PHE A 557 15.67 19.07 -6.02
C PHE A 557 17.06 19.36 -5.47
N SER A 558 17.36 20.64 -5.29
CA SER A 558 18.65 21.10 -4.77
C SER A 558 18.60 21.51 -3.30
N SER A 559 17.41 21.85 -2.80
CA SER A 559 17.17 22.16 -1.39
C SER A 559 15.72 21.91 -0.99
N GLU A 560 15.48 21.71 0.31
CA GLU A 560 14.10 21.62 0.86
C GLU A 560 13.34 22.95 0.73
N ASN A 561 14.06 24.08 0.66
CA ASN A 561 13.45 25.41 0.55
C ASN A 561 12.75 25.64 -0.80
N GLU A 562 12.97 24.79 -1.81
CA GLU A 562 12.19 24.82 -3.05
C GLU A 562 10.69 24.62 -2.78
N LEU A 563 10.31 23.99 -1.65
CA LEU A 563 8.92 23.80 -1.23
C LEU A 563 8.16 25.13 -1.13
N GLU A 564 8.73 26.15 -0.51
CA GLU A 564 8.05 27.45 -0.32
C GLU A 564 7.70 28.11 -1.65
N VAL A 565 8.58 27.95 -2.64
CA VAL A 565 8.38 28.44 -4.00
C VAL A 565 7.27 27.65 -4.68
N MET A 566 7.29 26.31 -4.58
CA MET A 566 6.22 25.47 -5.13
C MET A 566 4.86 25.78 -4.51
N MET A 567 4.78 26.02 -3.19
CA MET A 567 3.55 26.44 -2.52
C MET A 567 3.04 27.79 -3.06
N TYR A 568 3.94 28.76 -3.29
CA TYR A 568 3.56 30.01 -3.94
C TYR A 568 2.99 29.78 -5.34
N VAL A 569 3.66 28.98 -6.18
CA VAL A 569 3.22 28.72 -7.56
C VAL A 569 1.91 27.93 -7.59
N LEU A 570 1.70 26.98 -6.68
CA LEU A 570 0.43 26.25 -6.56
C LEU A 570 -0.71 27.21 -6.20
N ARG A 571 -0.46 28.16 -5.29
CA ARG A 571 -1.42 29.20 -4.93
C ARG A 571 -1.78 30.09 -6.12
N GLU A 572 -0.80 30.49 -6.93
CA GLU A 572 -1.04 31.22 -8.18
C GLU A 572 -1.90 30.39 -9.14
N ALA A 573 -1.55 29.12 -9.35
CA ALA A 573 -2.29 28.24 -10.26
C ALA A 573 -3.76 28.08 -9.86
N ILE A 574 -4.04 27.89 -8.56
CA ILE A 574 -5.41 27.81 -8.00
C ILE A 574 -6.16 29.14 -8.16
N ALA A 575 -5.45 30.26 -7.94
CA ALA A 575 -6.03 31.60 -8.06
C ALA A 575 -6.52 31.89 -9.47
N VAL A 576 -5.68 31.62 -10.46
CA VAL A 576 -5.96 31.94 -11.86
C VAL A 576 -6.71 30.79 -12.57
N GLY A 577 -6.82 29.62 -11.94
CA GLY A 577 -7.52 28.45 -12.47
C GLY A 577 -6.75 27.76 -13.61
N ASN A 578 -5.43 27.62 -13.46
CA ASN A 578 -4.56 26.91 -14.41
C ASN A 578 -4.34 25.46 -13.95
N THR A 579 -5.27 24.58 -14.32
CA THR A 579 -5.29 23.17 -13.90
C THR A 579 -4.05 22.36 -14.33
N PRO A 580 -3.49 22.52 -15.55
CA PRO A 580 -2.26 21.82 -15.93
C PRO A 580 -1.05 22.21 -15.06
N LEU A 581 -0.90 23.50 -14.76
CA LEU A 581 0.15 23.99 -13.86
C LEU A 581 -0.07 23.50 -12.42
N GLU A 582 -1.31 23.51 -11.94
CA GLU A 582 -1.70 23.01 -10.63
C GLU A 582 -1.33 21.53 -10.45
N ALA A 583 -1.62 20.68 -11.44
CA ALA A 583 -1.26 19.27 -11.44
C ALA A 583 0.27 19.07 -11.47
N ARG A 584 0.98 19.83 -12.32
CA ARG A 584 2.44 19.77 -12.42
C ARG A 584 3.13 20.14 -11.11
N VAL A 585 2.70 21.21 -10.47
CA VAL A 585 3.29 21.67 -9.19
C VAL A 585 2.94 20.71 -8.06
N SER A 586 1.70 20.22 -8.02
CA SER A 586 1.27 19.21 -7.03
C SER A 586 2.11 17.93 -7.14
N PHE A 587 2.41 17.47 -8.36
CA PHE A 587 3.35 16.38 -8.60
C PHE A 587 4.75 16.64 -8.02
N LEU A 588 5.31 17.83 -8.26
CA LEU A 588 6.64 18.18 -7.74
C LEU A 588 6.66 18.23 -6.21
N ILE A 589 5.58 18.74 -5.58
CA ILE A 589 5.42 18.74 -4.13
C ILE A 589 5.38 17.31 -3.59
N VAL A 590 4.58 16.43 -4.18
CA VAL A 590 4.52 15.00 -3.80
C VAL A 590 5.89 14.36 -3.92
N LYS A 591 6.60 14.57 -5.04
CA LYS A 591 7.96 14.04 -5.26
C LYS A 591 8.93 14.51 -4.18
N LEU A 592 8.94 15.80 -3.84
CA LEU A 592 9.83 16.34 -2.81
C LEU A 592 9.51 15.78 -1.43
N PHE A 593 8.24 15.76 -1.03
CA PHE A 593 7.87 15.26 0.28
C PHE A 593 8.13 13.75 0.46
N LEU A 594 7.96 12.95 -0.60
CA LEU A 594 8.34 11.53 -0.59
C LEU A 594 9.85 11.36 -0.41
N GLN A 595 10.68 12.18 -1.07
CA GLN A 595 12.14 12.16 -0.88
C GLN A 595 12.57 12.60 0.53
N LEU A 596 11.82 13.51 1.15
CA LEU A 596 12.06 13.95 2.53
C LEU A 596 11.50 12.98 3.59
N GLY A 597 10.76 11.94 3.19
CA GLY A 597 10.11 10.99 4.11
C GLY A 597 8.93 11.57 4.90
N LYS A 598 8.37 12.72 4.48
CA LYS A 598 7.29 13.44 5.18
C LYS A 598 5.89 12.86 4.88
N ASN A 599 5.67 11.58 5.16
CA ASN A 599 4.46 10.84 4.75
C ASN A 599 3.13 11.53 5.10
N ASP A 600 3.04 12.18 6.26
CA ASP A 600 1.79 12.82 6.71
C ASP A 600 1.40 14.05 5.89
N GLU A 601 2.40 14.82 5.44
CA GLU A 601 2.24 16.05 4.63
C GLU A 601 2.00 15.71 3.15
N VAL A 602 2.52 14.59 2.64
CA VAL A 602 2.37 14.14 1.24
C VAL A 602 0.91 13.85 0.89
N LEU A 603 0.18 13.24 1.82
CA LEU A 603 -1.13 12.64 1.56
C LEU A 603 -2.14 13.59 0.88
N PRO A 604 -2.45 14.79 1.43
CA PRO A 604 -3.46 15.67 0.83
C PRO A 604 -3.10 16.14 -0.58
N PHE A 605 -1.80 16.31 -0.89
CA PHE A 605 -1.36 16.67 -2.24
C PHE A 605 -1.47 15.49 -3.22
N THR A 606 -1.28 14.26 -2.73
CA THR A 606 -1.43 13.05 -3.55
C THR A 606 -2.90 12.76 -3.84
N GLU A 607 -3.77 12.91 -2.85
CA GLU A 607 -5.23 12.81 -3.00
C GLU A 607 -5.71 13.84 -4.02
N HIS A 608 -5.28 15.10 -3.88
CA HIS A 608 -5.62 16.16 -4.81
C HIS A 608 -5.13 15.88 -6.24
N LEU A 609 -3.89 15.42 -6.39
CA LEU A 609 -3.33 15.05 -7.69
C LEU A 609 -4.14 13.93 -8.37
N GLN A 610 -4.60 12.93 -7.61
CA GLN A 610 -5.45 11.85 -8.12
C GLN A 610 -6.84 12.37 -8.54
N CYS A 611 -7.45 13.27 -7.76
CA CYS A 611 -8.71 13.92 -8.10
C CYS A 611 -8.60 14.77 -9.38
N LEU A 612 -7.53 15.57 -9.51
CA LEU A 612 -7.25 16.36 -10.71
C LEU A 612 -7.09 15.47 -11.94
N THR A 613 -6.34 14.37 -11.81
CA THR A 613 -6.11 13.43 -12.92
C THR A 613 -7.42 12.78 -13.38
N THR A 614 -8.29 12.39 -12.44
CA THR A 614 -9.61 11.82 -12.75
C THR A 614 -10.49 12.82 -13.51
N THR A 615 -10.47 14.08 -13.09
CA THR A 615 -11.24 15.17 -13.74
C THR A 615 -10.72 15.47 -15.14
N LEU A 616 -9.39 15.54 -15.33
CA LEU A 616 -8.75 15.81 -16.62
C LEU A 616 -8.99 14.70 -17.66
N VAL A 617 -9.04 13.43 -17.21
CA VAL A 617 -9.25 12.27 -18.10
C VAL A 617 -10.73 12.07 -18.48
N SER A 618 -11.68 12.57 -17.68
CA SER A 618 -13.12 12.51 -18.01
C SER A 618 -13.51 13.23 -19.32
N LEU A 619 -12.60 14.04 -19.89
CA LEU A 619 -12.75 14.67 -21.20
C LEU A 619 -12.36 13.76 -22.40
N ASP A 620 -11.54 12.72 -22.21
CA ASP A 620 -10.97 11.89 -23.28
C ASP A 620 -11.12 10.37 -22.98
N THR A 621 -12.09 9.73 -23.64
CA THR A 621 -12.58 8.36 -23.36
C THR A 621 -11.62 7.19 -23.63
N SER A 622 -10.36 7.41 -24.04
CA SER A 622 -9.46 6.33 -24.48
C SER A 622 -8.14 6.20 -23.71
N SER A 623 -7.95 6.91 -22.60
CA SER A 623 -6.63 7.01 -21.95
C SER A 623 -6.60 6.51 -20.51
N VAL A 624 -5.52 5.82 -20.14
CA VAL A 624 -5.30 5.31 -18.78
C VAL A 624 -4.63 6.42 -17.96
N PRO A 625 -5.27 6.91 -16.87
CA PRO A 625 -4.72 7.97 -16.03
C PRO A 625 -3.40 7.55 -15.35
N LEU A 626 -2.63 8.53 -14.88
CA LEU A 626 -1.57 8.25 -13.91
C LEU A 626 -2.21 7.61 -12.68
N ASP A 627 -1.78 6.41 -12.34
CA ASP A 627 -2.29 5.72 -11.18
C ASP A 627 -1.43 6.06 -9.95
N ALA A 628 -1.82 7.10 -9.19
CA ALA A 628 -1.21 7.43 -7.91
C ALA A 628 -1.75 6.55 -6.75
N THR A 629 -2.68 5.64 -7.02
CA THR A 629 -3.25 4.74 -5.99
C THR A 629 -2.22 3.88 -5.26
N PRO A 630 -1.07 3.45 -5.81
CA PRO A 630 -0.11 2.70 -5.01
C PRO A 630 0.54 3.55 -3.93
N ILE A 631 0.85 4.81 -4.25
CA ILE A 631 1.39 5.78 -3.30
C ILE A 631 0.34 6.04 -2.23
N LEU A 632 -0.91 6.28 -2.60
CA LEU A 632 -2.02 6.46 -1.65
C LEU A 632 -2.18 5.26 -0.73
N SER A 633 -2.19 4.04 -1.27
CA SER A 633 -2.33 2.81 -0.47
C SER A 633 -1.19 2.67 0.55
N TYR A 634 0.04 3.01 0.16
CA TYR A 634 1.20 3.08 1.06
C TYR A 634 1.05 4.16 2.14
N LEU A 635 0.61 5.36 1.77
CA LEU A 635 0.44 6.47 2.73
C LEU A 635 -0.67 6.18 3.75
N TYR A 636 -1.78 5.57 3.32
CA TYR A 636 -2.85 5.14 4.22
C TYR A 636 -2.40 4.01 5.16
N ASP A 637 -1.59 3.06 4.67
CA ASP A 637 -0.97 2.04 5.52
C ASP A 637 -0.11 2.67 6.63
N LYS A 638 0.69 3.69 6.29
CA LYS A 638 1.52 4.44 7.25
C LYS A 638 0.70 5.27 8.24
N LYS A 639 -0.46 5.80 7.83
CA LYS A 639 -1.40 6.50 8.73
C LYS A 639 -2.27 5.57 9.58
N TYR A 640 -2.09 4.24 9.47
CA TYR A 640 -2.92 3.24 10.16
C TYR A 640 -4.41 3.38 9.82
N LEU A 641 -4.71 3.58 8.53
CA LEU A 641 -6.07 3.60 7.98
C LEU A 641 -6.26 2.37 7.08
N PRO A 642 -6.45 1.17 7.67
CA PRO A 642 -6.42 -0.09 6.93
C PRO A 642 -7.59 -0.27 5.96
N ASN A 643 -8.82 0.17 6.28
CA ASN A 643 -9.96 0.03 5.36
C ASN A 643 -9.75 0.87 4.10
N ILE A 644 -9.25 2.10 4.26
CA ILE A 644 -8.95 3.00 3.14
C ILE A 644 -7.72 2.50 2.36
N ALA A 645 -6.70 1.98 3.03
CA ALA A 645 -5.54 1.37 2.36
C ALA A 645 -5.97 0.19 1.47
N LEU A 646 -6.85 -0.68 1.97
CA LEU A 646 -7.40 -1.80 1.20
C LEU A 646 -8.31 -1.32 0.05
N ALA A 647 -9.12 -0.27 0.28
CA ALA A 647 -9.97 0.33 -0.76
C ALA A 647 -9.13 0.96 -1.90
N SER A 648 -8.08 1.69 -1.56
CA SER A 648 -7.12 2.24 -2.53
C SER A 648 -6.42 1.10 -3.29
N ALA A 649 -5.98 0.06 -2.58
CA ALA A 649 -5.38 -1.12 -3.20
C ALA A 649 -6.37 -1.90 -4.07
N ARG A 650 -7.69 -1.84 -3.84
CA ARG A 650 -8.74 -2.44 -4.69
C ARG A 650 -8.88 -1.73 -6.04
N LEU A 651 -8.62 -0.43 -6.09
CA LEU A 651 -8.71 0.36 -7.33
C LEU A 651 -7.41 0.39 -8.14
N PHE A 652 -6.29 -0.02 -7.53
CA PHE A 652 -5.00 -0.11 -8.21
C PHE A 652 -5.00 -1.04 -9.43
N VAL A 653 -4.47 -0.55 -10.55
CA VAL A 653 -4.24 -1.34 -11.78
C VAL A 653 -2.74 -1.47 -12.03
N PRO A 654 -2.16 -2.68 -11.87
CA PRO A 654 -0.75 -2.92 -12.12
C PRO A 654 -0.33 -2.53 -13.54
N SER A 655 0.72 -1.71 -13.66
CA SER A 655 1.30 -1.31 -14.94
C SER A 655 2.52 -2.18 -15.30
N GLY A 656 2.76 -2.40 -16.59
CA GLY A 656 3.94 -3.12 -17.07
C GLY A 656 5.25 -2.31 -16.99
N VAL A 657 5.24 -1.13 -16.37
CA VAL A 657 6.39 -0.23 -16.31
C VAL A 657 7.42 -0.76 -15.29
N LYS A 658 8.70 -0.75 -15.67
CA LYS A 658 9.80 -1.19 -14.79
C LYS A 658 9.87 -0.27 -13.55
N GLY A 659 9.88 -0.87 -12.36
CA GLY A 659 9.92 -0.16 -11.08
C GLY A 659 8.54 0.21 -10.52
N ALA A 660 7.45 -0.04 -11.25
CA ALA A 660 6.10 0.13 -10.74
C ALA A 660 5.70 -1.02 -9.79
N PRO A 661 4.74 -0.79 -8.89
CA PRO A 661 4.28 -1.80 -7.95
C PRO A 661 3.64 -2.97 -8.70
N THR A 662 3.98 -4.19 -8.29
CA THR A 662 3.52 -5.41 -8.95
C THR A 662 2.25 -5.96 -8.31
N PRO A 663 1.54 -6.90 -8.97
CA PRO A 663 0.47 -7.65 -8.32
C PRO A 663 0.92 -8.38 -7.04
N ILE A 664 2.21 -8.74 -6.93
CA ILE A 664 2.81 -9.36 -5.74
C ILE A 664 2.82 -8.35 -4.57
N TRP A 665 3.27 -7.12 -4.83
CA TRP A 665 3.21 -6.03 -3.85
C TRP A 665 1.77 -5.80 -3.36
N ARG A 666 0.82 -5.77 -4.30
CA ARG A 666 -0.61 -5.60 -3.98
C ARG A 666 -1.13 -6.71 -3.06
N ALA A 667 -0.84 -7.98 -3.39
CA ALA A 667 -1.26 -9.11 -2.57
C ALA A 667 -0.67 -9.06 -1.15
N GLY A 668 0.61 -8.72 -1.04
CA GLY A 668 1.28 -8.55 0.26
C GLY A 668 0.68 -7.42 1.10
N LEU A 669 0.39 -6.27 0.50
CA LEU A 669 -0.23 -5.13 1.20
C LEU A 669 -1.62 -5.47 1.74
N ILE A 670 -2.43 -6.21 0.96
CA ILE A 670 -3.76 -6.66 1.37
C ILE A 670 -3.68 -7.59 2.58
N LEU A 671 -2.76 -8.56 2.55
CA LEU A 671 -2.54 -9.50 3.65
C LEU A 671 -2.08 -8.79 4.93
N GLN A 672 -1.14 -7.86 4.80
CA GLN A 672 -0.63 -7.09 5.93
C GLN A 672 -1.72 -6.22 6.58
N ASN A 673 -2.53 -5.50 5.78
CA ASN A 673 -3.56 -4.60 6.33
C ASN A 673 -4.75 -5.35 6.93
N ASN A 674 -5.11 -6.52 6.40
CA ASN A 674 -6.16 -7.35 7.02
C ASN A 674 -5.78 -7.79 8.44
N SER A 675 -4.51 -8.11 8.68
CA SER A 675 -4.05 -8.47 10.03
C SER A 675 -4.23 -7.32 11.06
N LYS A 676 -4.23 -6.06 10.60
CA LYS A 676 -4.47 -4.88 11.43
C LYS A 676 -5.95 -4.69 11.77
N LEU A 677 -6.88 -5.09 10.89
CA LEU A 677 -8.33 -4.97 11.09
C LEU A 677 -8.88 -5.99 12.10
N LEU A 678 -8.40 -7.23 12.03
CA LEU A 678 -8.89 -8.34 12.85
C LEU A 678 -8.36 -8.34 14.30
N GLY A 679 -7.48 -7.38 14.64
CA GLY A 679 -6.83 -7.30 15.94
C GLY A 679 -5.89 -8.48 16.23
N SER A 680 -5.19 -8.45 17.37
CA SER A 680 -4.20 -9.49 17.76
C SER A 680 -4.83 -10.84 18.18
N GLN A 681 -6.13 -11.04 17.98
CA GLN A 681 -6.89 -12.18 18.52
C GLN A 681 -7.18 -13.28 17.49
N LEU A 682 -7.07 -13.00 16.19
CA LEU A 682 -7.14 -14.03 15.17
C LEU A 682 -5.72 -14.47 14.78
N GLU A 683 -5.49 -15.79 14.77
CA GLU A 683 -4.22 -16.45 14.50
C GLU A 683 -3.38 -15.69 13.46
N ARG A 684 -2.13 -15.35 13.80
CA ARG A 684 -1.16 -14.70 12.88
C ARG A 684 -0.95 -15.47 11.55
N SER A 685 -1.50 -16.68 11.43
CA SER A 685 -1.44 -17.60 10.30
C SER A 685 -2.72 -17.66 9.44
N SER A 686 -3.81 -16.98 9.82
CA SER A 686 -5.08 -17.00 9.07
C SER A 686 -5.00 -16.13 7.81
N ILE A 687 -5.31 -16.70 6.64
CA ILE A 687 -5.33 -15.99 5.36
C ILE A 687 -6.78 -15.60 5.05
N PRO A 688 -7.11 -14.30 4.96
CA PRO A 688 -8.48 -13.85 4.70
C PRO A 688 -8.94 -14.20 3.28
N ALA A 689 -10.21 -14.58 3.12
CA ALA A 689 -10.82 -14.87 1.81
C ALA A 689 -10.67 -13.72 0.80
N LEU A 690 -10.69 -12.46 1.27
CA LEU A 690 -10.44 -11.25 0.49
C LEU A 690 -9.11 -11.30 -0.30
N ALA A 691 -8.09 -11.99 0.22
CA ALA A 691 -6.80 -12.12 -0.45
C ALA A 691 -6.83 -13.03 -1.69
N CYS A 692 -7.84 -13.89 -1.84
CA CYS A 692 -7.94 -14.90 -2.90
C CYS A 692 -7.71 -14.31 -4.30
N PHE A 693 -8.43 -13.25 -4.62
CA PHE A 693 -8.35 -12.58 -5.92
C PHE A 693 -6.94 -12.03 -6.20
N TYR A 694 -6.36 -11.33 -5.23
CA TYR A 694 -5.07 -10.68 -5.38
C TYR A 694 -3.92 -11.69 -5.46
N LEU A 695 -4.01 -12.79 -4.70
CA LEU A 695 -3.07 -13.90 -4.77
C LEU A 695 -3.11 -14.61 -6.13
N LYS A 696 -4.29 -14.77 -6.73
CA LYS A 696 -4.42 -15.30 -8.11
C LYS A 696 -3.83 -14.35 -9.15
N GLN A 697 -4.03 -13.03 -9.01
CA GLN A 697 -3.40 -12.05 -9.90
C GLN A 697 -1.86 -12.06 -9.77
N ALA A 698 -1.34 -12.16 -8.54
CA ALA A 698 0.08 -12.32 -8.28
C ALA A 698 0.63 -13.60 -8.91
N LEU A 699 -0.13 -14.70 -8.87
CA LEU A 699 0.27 -15.97 -9.47
C LEU A 699 0.36 -15.84 -10.99
N LEU A 700 -0.67 -15.29 -11.64
CA LEU A 700 -0.67 -15.05 -13.09
C LEU A 700 0.52 -14.20 -13.54
N PHE A 701 0.77 -13.10 -12.83
CA PHE A 701 1.92 -12.24 -13.10
C PHE A 701 3.26 -12.96 -12.93
N SER A 702 3.39 -13.80 -11.91
CA SER A 702 4.60 -14.59 -11.69
C SER A 702 4.79 -15.68 -12.76
N CYS A 703 3.71 -16.20 -13.36
CA CYS A 703 3.75 -17.09 -14.52
C CYS A 703 4.31 -16.38 -15.75
N GLU A 704 3.82 -15.18 -16.06
CA GLU A 704 4.31 -14.36 -17.19
C GLU A 704 5.81 -14.04 -17.08
N ARG A 705 6.31 -13.84 -15.85
CA ARG A 705 7.74 -13.58 -15.60
C ARG A 705 8.63 -14.82 -15.47
N GLY A 706 8.05 -16.03 -15.41
CA GLY A 706 8.82 -17.27 -15.20
C GLY A 706 9.44 -17.42 -13.80
N ALA A 707 8.92 -16.73 -12.78
CA ALA A 707 9.46 -16.77 -11.42
C ALA A 707 8.93 -17.99 -10.63
N VAL A 708 9.46 -19.19 -10.95
CA VAL A 708 9.01 -20.48 -10.38
C VAL A 708 8.96 -20.50 -8.84
N PRO A 709 9.95 -19.97 -8.08
CA PRO A 709 9.89 -19.98 -6.61
C PRO A 709 8.67 -19.23 -6.05
N ILE A 710 8.36 -18.07 -6.62
CA ILE A 710 7.22 -17.24 -6.21
C ILE A 710 5.89 -17.92 -6.59
N GLN A 711 5.83 -18.54 -7.77
CA GLN A 711 4.66 -19.31 -8.20
C GLN A 711 4.35 -20.43 -7.21
N ARG A 712 5.37 -21.19 -6.76
CA ARG A 712 5.22 -22.26 -5.77
C ARG A 712 4.71 -21.72 -4.44
N THR A 713 5.32 -20.64 -3.94
CA THR A 713 4.90 -19.96 -2.70
C THR A 713 3.44 -19.52 -2.77
N LEU A 714 3.02 -18.88 -3.86
CA LEU A 714 1.63 -18.44 -4.06
C LEU A 714 0.64 -19.62 -4.14
N CYS A 715 1.01 -20.72 -4.80
CA CYS A 715 0.21 -21.94 -4.82
C CYS A 715 0.04 -22.55 -3.41
N ALA A 716 1.12 -22.58 -2.61
CA ALA A 716 1.05 -23.07 -1.23
C ALA A 716 0.13 -22.22 -0.35
N ILE A 717 0.21 -20.89 -0.46
CA ILE A 717 -0.68 -19.95 0.24
C ILE A 717 -2.13 -20.14 -0.19
N LEU A 718 -2.41 -20.19 -1.49
CA LEU A 718 -3.76 -20.41 -2.02
C LEU A 718 -4.32 -21.75 -1.54
N SER A 719 -3.53 -22.82 -1.56
CA SER A 719 -3.92 -24.13 -1.03
C SER A 719 -4.33 -24.04 0.44
N ARG A 720 -3.53 -23.36 1.27
CA ARG A 720 -3.81 -23.18 2.69
C ARG A 720 -5.05 -22.34 2.94
N MET A 721 -5.23 -21.26 2.18
CA MET A 721 -6.40 -20.39 2.27
C MET A 721 -7.69 -21.15 1.93
N TYR A 722 -7.72 -21.90 0.83
CA TYR A 722 -8.90 -22.71 0.49
C TYR A 722 -9.19 -23.78 1.54
N LEU A 723 -8.15 -24.36 2.15
CA LEU A 723 -8.32 -25.27 3.27
C LEU A 723 -8.95 -24.56 4.48
N GLN A 724 -8.45 -23.39 4.87
CA GLN A 724 -9.00 -22.59 5.98
C GLN A 724 -10.47 -22.23 5.77
N HIS A 725 -10.90 -22.06 4.52
CA HIS A 725 -12.28 -21.73 4.16
C HIS A 725 -13.15 -22.94 3.73
N GLY A 726 -12.65 -24.18 3.87
CA GLY A 726 -13.45 -25.39 3.65
C GLY A 726 -13.65 -25.83 2.19
N VAL A 727 -12.93 -25.23 1.24
CA VAL A 727 -13.00 -25.58 -0.19
C VAL A 727 -11.88 -26.57 -0.53
N LEU A 728 -12.11 -27.85 -0.23
CA LEU A 728 -11.09 -28.91 -0.31
C LEU A 728 -10.58 -29.16 -1.74
N ASP A 729 -11.45 -29.13 -2.76
CA ASP A 729 -11.05 -29.30 -4.16
C ASP A 729 -10.04 -28.22 -4.61
N GLY A 730 -10.27 -26.96 -4.21
CA GLY A 730 -9.37 -25.85 -4.48
C GLY A 730 -8.02 -26.04 -3.80
N ALA A 731 -8.03 -26.48 -2.54
CA ALA A 731 -6.81 -26.79 -1.80
C ALA A 731 -5.97 -27.87 -2.48
N VAL A 732 -6.59 -29.00 -2.85
CA VAL A 732 -5.90 -30.09 -3.58
C VAL A 732 -5.37 -29.62 -4.93
N CYS A 733 -6.13 -28.82 -5.68
CA CYS A 733 -5.70 -28.29 -6.98
C CYS A 733 -4.42 -27.46 -6.86
N TYR A 734 -4.39 -26.48 -5.95
CA TYR A 734 -3.21 -25.62 -5.78
C TYR A 734 -2.01 -26.34 -5.13
N ALA A 735 -2.26 -27.31 -4.25
CA ALA A 735 -1.20 -28.18 -3.73
C ALA A 735 -0.56 -29.03 -4.85
N ALA A 736 -1.38 -29.56 -5.77
CA ALA A 736 -0.88 -30.32 -6.92
C ALA A 736 -0.04 -29.44 -7.85
N THR A 737 -0.46 -28.20 -8.12
CA THR A 737 0.35 -27.26 -8.91
C THR A 737 1.66 -26.89 -8.21
N ALA A 738 1.66 -26.74 -6.87
CA ALA A 738 2.88 -26.50 -6.11
C ALA A 738 3.90 -27.65 -6.28
N VAL A 739 3.43 -28.91 -6.29
CA VAL A 739 4.28 -30.10 -6.56
C VAL A 739 4.87 -30.08 -7.97
N THR A 740 4.10 -29.67 -8.97
CA THR A 740 4.62 -29.58 -10.34
C THR A 740 5.73 -28.54 -10.46
N LEU A 741 5.59 -27.40 -9.77
CA LEU A 741 6.57 -26.32 -9.77
C LEU A 741 7.82 -26.68 -8.96
N SER A 742 7.66 -27.36 -7.83
CA SER A 742 8.78 -27.76 -6.98
C SER A 742 9.74 -28.74 -7.65
N ARG A 743 9.24 -29.58 -8.58
CA ARG A 743 10.08 -30.50 -9.38
C ARG A 743 11.13 -29.77 -10.23
N LEU A 744 10.89 -28.48 -10.53
CA LEU A 744 11.82 -27.63 -11.26
C LEU A 744 12.86 -26.94 -10.35
N MET A 745 12.68 -26.99 -9.02
CA MET A 745 13.52 -26.30 -8.05
C MET A 745 14.54 -27.24 -7.38
N GLY A 746 14.09 -28.42 -6.92
CA GLY A 746 14.94 -29.33 -6.15
C GLY A 746 14.17 -30.48 -5.51
N GLU A 747 14.92 -31.45 -4.97
CA GLU A 747 14.35 -32.62 -4.30
C GLU A 747 13.69 -32.26 -2.96
N GLU A 748 14.26 -31.30 -2.23
CA GLU A 748 13.74 -30.87 -0.92
C GLU A 748 12.38 -30.18 -1.07
N GLU A 749 12.25 -29.18 -1.93
CA GLU A 749 10.98 -28.47 -2.17
C GLU A 749 9.92 -29.42 -2.74
N THR A 750 10.34 -30.39 -3.55
CA THR A 750 9.45 -31.43 -4.09
C THR A 750 8.93 -32.34 -3.00
N PHE A 751 9.79 -32.71 -2.06
CA PHE A 751 9.41 -33.49 -0.89
C PHE A 751 8.37 -32.74 -0.06
N GLU A 752 8.62 -31.49 0.30
CA GLU A 752 7.71 -30.70 1.15
C GLU A 752 6.33 -30.51 0.48
N SER A 753 6.32 -30.16 -0.80
CA SER A 753 5.09 -29.92 -1.56
C SER A 753 4.30 -31.22 -1.73
N SER A 754 4.98 -32.34 -1.97
CA SER A 754 4.33 -33.65 -2.13
C SER A 754 3.75 -34.17 -0.83
N LEU A 755 4.45 -33.94 0.29
CA LEU A 755 3.96 -34.28 1.61
C LEU A 755 2.71 -33.44 1.97
N SER A 756 2.74 -32.15 1.65
CA SER A 756 1.60 -31.24 1.78
C SER A 756 0.40 -31.71 0.95
N LEU A 757 0.61 -32.10 -0.30
CA LEU A 757 -0.43 -32.65 -1.17
C LEU A 757 -1.02 -33.96 -0.60
N GLY A 758 -0.16 -34.87 -0.10
CA GLY A 758 -0.60 -36.08 0.57
C GLY A 758 -1.50 -35.79 1.77
N TRP A 759 -1.16 -34.76 2.57
CA TRP A 759 -2.00 -34.28 3.65
C TRP A 759 -3.33 -33.71 3.17
N MET A 760 -3.35 -32.91 2.08
CA MET A 760 -4.60 -32.39 1.51
C MET A 760 -5.55 -33.51 1.05
N TYR A 761 -5.04 -34.58 0.43
CA TYR A 761 -5.85 -35.74 0.05
C TYR A 761 -6.45 -36.47 1.25
N LEU A 762 -5.72 -36.57 2.37
CA LEU A 762 -6.24 -37.15 3.61
C LEU A 762 -7.40 -36.33 4.18
N LEU A 763 -7.25 -35.00 4.20
CA LEU A 763 -8.33 -34.09 4.62
C LEU A 763 -9.54 -34.15 3.68
N HIS A 764 -9.31 -34.35 2.37
CA HIS A 764 -10.36 -34.57 1.38
C HIS A 764 -10.99 -35.98 1.42
N SER A 765 -10.66 -36.81 2.43
CA SER A 765 -11.16 -38.18 2.57
C SER A 765 -10.85 -39.08 1.35
N GLN A 766 -9.72 -38.86 0.69
CA GLN A 766 -9.21 -39.66 -0.42
C GLN A 766 -7.90 -40.38 -0.03
N PRO A 767 -7.98 -41.48 0.77
CA PRO A 767 -6.79 -42.12 1.32
C PRO A 767 -5.94 -42.85 0.28
N GLY A 768 -6.52 -43.31 -0.84
CA GLY A 768 -5.80 -44.01 -1.92
C GLY A 768 -4.69 -43.17 -2.56
N PRO A 769 -5.03 -42.03 -3.21
CA PRO A 769 -4.04 -41.11 -3.77
C PRO A 769 -3.01 -40.64 -2.75
N ALA A 770 -3.42 -40.37 -1.50
CA ALA A 770 -2.51 -40.01 -0.43
C ALA A 770 -1.48 -41.12 -0.15
N ALA A 771 -1.93 -42.37 -0.02
CA ALA A 771 -1.06 -43.51 0.25
C ALA A 771 -0.04 -43.74 -0.88
N ASP A 772 -0.44 -43.53 -2.15
CA ASP A 772 0.45 -43.68 -3.30
C ASP A 772 1.58 -42.65 -3.29
N ILE A 773 1.25 -41.37 -3.05
CA ILE A 773 2.24 -40.29 -2.91
C ILE A 773 3.21 -40.59 -1.76
N LEU A 774 2.68 -40.98 -0.60
CA LEU A 774 3.49 -41.22 0.60
C LEU A 774 4.40 -42.45 0.44
N ARG A 775 3.95 -43.51 -0.24
CA ARG A 775 4.81 -44.65 -0.60
C ARG A 775 5.94 -44.25 -1.54
N GLN A 776 5.66 -43.35 -2.49
CA GLN A 776 6.69 -42.82 -3.39
C GLN A 776 7.74 -42.01 -2.63
N LEU A 777 7.31 -41.13 -1.71
CA LEU A 777 8.22 -40.37 -0.85
C LEU A 777 9.07 -41.27 0.06
N LEU A 778 8.49 -42.36 0.59
CA LEU A 778 9.26 -43.30 1.40
C LEU A 778 10.36 -44.02 0.59
N ARG A 779 10.10 -44.30 -0.69
CA ARG A 779 11.10 -44.90 -1.59
C ARG A 779 12.24 -43.93 -1.90
N SER A 780 11.94 -42.65 -2.11
CA SER A 780 12.97 -41.63 -2.36
C SER A 780 13.83 -41.38 -1.12
N LEU A 781 13.25 -41.48 0.08
CA LEU A 781 13.98 -41.32 1.35
C LEU A 781 14.92 -42.50 1.70
N HIS A 782 14.86 -43.63 0.99
CA HIS A 782 15.61 -44.86 1.34
C HIS A 782 17.15 -44.74 1.16
N GLY A 783 17.68 -43.55 0.91
CA GLY A 783 19.11 -43.22 0.85
C GLY A 783 19.52 -41.90 1.52
N THR A 784 18.62 -41.22 2.23
CA THR A 784 18.85 -39.91 2.87
C THR A 784 18.80 -40.01 4.40
N ASP A 785 19.69 -39.33 5.13
CA ASP A 785 19.79 -39.36 6.61
C ASP A 785 18.68 -38.56 7.35
N SER A 786 17.59 -38.18 6.67
CA SER A 786 16.54 -37.32 7.23
C SER A 786 15.52 -38.09 8.08
N VAL A 787 15.90 -38.40 9.32
CA VAL A 787 15.10 -39.17 10.30
C VAL A 787 13.74 -38.52 10.60
N THR A 788 13.68 -37.19 10.66
CA THR A 788 12.46 -36.40 10.95
C THR A 788 11.44 -36.52 9.82
N GLN A 789 11.86 -36.28 8.58
CA GLN A 789 11.01 -36.34 7.38
C GLN A 789 10.46 -37.75 7.15
N GLY A 790 11.29 -38.79 7.29
CA GLY A 790 10.85 -40.18 7.17
C GLY A 790 9.78 -40.55 8.21
N GLY A 791 9.92 -40.02 9.42
CA GLY A 791 8.91 -40.17 10.45
C GLY A 791 7.56 -39.52 10.11
N ALA A 792 7.58 -38.31 9.53
CA ALA A 792 6.37 -37.61 9.10
C ALA A 792 5.64 -38.36 7.97
N VAL A 793 6.39 -38.88 6.99
CA VAL A 793 5.86 -39.72 5.91
C VAL A 793 5.20 -40.99 6.46
N HIS A 794 5.84 -41.69 7.39
CA HIS A 794 5.26 -42.88 8.03
C HIS A 794 3.98 -42.56 8.81
N ASN A 795 3.94 -41.44 9.52
CA ASN A 795 2.75 -41.00 10.26
C ASN A 795 1.57 -40.74 9.31
N LEU A 796 1.76 -39.97 8.24
CA LEU A 796 0.70 -39.70 7.26
C LEU A 796 0.30 -40.97 6.50
N LEU A 797 1.25 -41.85 6.17
CA LEU A 797 0.97 -43.10 5.46
C LEU A 797 0.11 -44.03 6.31
N ALA A 798 0.35 -44.08 7.61
CA ALA A 798 -0.46 -44.83 8.54
C ALA A 798 -1.91 -44.32 8.60
N ILE A 799 -2.11 -42.99 8.56
CA ILE A 799 -3.46 -42.39 8.49
C ILE A 799 -4.16 -42.82 7.19
N ALA A 800 -3.46 -42.76 6.05
CA ALA A 800 -3.98 -43.20 4.75
C ALA A 800 -4.40 -44.68 4.77
N LEU A 801 -3.51 -45.56 5.25
CA LEU A 801 -3.75 -47.00 5.33
C LEU A 801 -4.88 -47.35 6.29
N LYS A 802 -5.04 -46.61 7.40
CA LYS A 802 -6.20 -46.74 8.30
C LYS A 802 -7.49 -46.42 7.54
N GLY A 803 -7.52 -45.33 6.75
CA GLY A 803 -8.66 -44.94 5.92
C GLY A 803 -9.01 -45.97 4.84
N GLU A 804 -8.02 -46.71 4.31
CA GLU A 804 -8.24 -47.83 3.39
C GLU A 804 -8.68 -49.14 4.09
N GLY A 805 -8.76 -49.16 5.43
CA GLY A 805 -9.06 -50.37 6.21
C GLY A 805 -7.88 -51.32 6.40
N GLN A 806 -6.66 -50.94 6.03
CA GLN A 806 -5.43 -51.75 6.19
C GLN A 806 -4.83 -51.59 7.60
N VAL A 807 -5.61 -51.97 8.62
CA VAL A 807 -5.31 -51.74 10.06
C VAL A 807 -3.91 -52.20 10.48
N GLN A 808 -3.49 -53.40 10.09
CA GLN A 808 -2.20 -53.95 10.50
C GLN A 808 -1.02 -53.12 9.95
N LYS A 809 -1.07 -52.76 8.66
CA LYS A 809 -0.04 -51.93 8.04
C LYS A 809 -0.03 -50.50 8.59
N ALA A 810 -1.20 -49.97 8.97
CA ALA A 810 -1.30 -48.68 9.65
C ALA A 810 -0.58 -48.72 11.01
N ALA A 811 -0.82 -49.76 11.82
CA ALA A 811 -0.15 -49.94 13.10
C ALA A 811 1.38 -50.05 12.95
N GLU A 812 1.86 -50.83 11.98
CA GLU A 812 3.29 -50.94 11.67
C GLU A 812 3.90 -49.57 11.34
N ASN A 813 3.26 -48.79 10.47
CA ASN A 813 3.76 -47.46 10.09
C ASN A 813 3.73 -46.45 11.25
N TYR A 814 2.71 -46.48 12.12
CA TYR A 814 2.73 -45.63 13.33
C TYR A 814 3.85 -46.02 14.30
N ILE A 815 4.18 -47.31 14.43
CA ILE A 815 5.31 -47.75 15.25
C ILE A 815 6.64 -47.25 14.65
N TRP A 816 6.80 -47.32 13.32
CA TRP A 816 7.95 -46.72 12.63
C TRP A 816 8.06 -45.22 12.90
N ALA A 817 6.96 -44.48 12.78
CA ALA A 817 6.91 -43.06 13.10
C ALA A 817 7.31 -42.80 14.57
N LEU A 818 6.82 -43.60 15.52
CA LEU A 818 7.19 -43.48 16.93
C LEU A 818 8.68 -43.75 17.17
N HIS A 819 9.26 -44.77 16.53
CA HIS A 819 10.69 -45.04 16.62
C HIS A 819 11.52 -43.87 16.09
N LYS A 820 11.13 -43.31 14.93
CA LYS A 820 11.79 -42.14 14.35
C LYS A 820 11.70 -40.90 15.25
N ALA A 821 10.53 -40.65 15.84
CA ALA A 821 10.36 -39.55 16.80
C ALA A 821 11.17 -39.73 18.09
N LYS A 822 11.43 -40.98 18.52
CA LYS A 822 12.33 -41.30 19.64
C LYS A 822 13.79 -41.08 19.28
N GLU A 823 14.22 -41.48 18.08
CA GLU A 823 15.58 -41.24 17.56
C GLU A 823 15.91 -39.75 17.52
N THR A 824 14.95 -38.90 17.11
CA THR A 824 15.15 -37.44 17.05
C THR A 824 14.92 -36.73 18.38
N GLY A 825 14.47 -37.44 19.42
CA GLY A 825 14.10 -36.84 20.71
C GLY A 825 12.89 -35.89 20.67
N ASN A 826 12.11 -35.87 19.58
CA ASN A 826 10.98 -34.96 19.44
C ASN A 826 9.76 -35.50 20.22
N LYS A 827 9.57 -35.00 21.44
CA LYS A 827 8.49 -35.40 22.35
C LYS A 827 7.08 -35.16 21.78
N ARG A 828 6.87 -34.06 21.03
CA ARG A 828 5.57 -33.76 20.39
C ARG A 828 5.21 -34.85 19.38
N ASN A 829 6.14 -35.20 18.49
CA ASN A 829 5.92 -36.26 17.50
C ASN A 829 5.73 -37.64 18.14
N GLN A 830 6.41 -37.92 19.26
CA GLN A 830 6.19 -39.15 20.03
C GLN A 830 4.76 -39.20 20.59
N ALA A 831 4.28 -38.09 21.17
CA ALA A 831 2.92 -37.97 21.67
C ALA A 831 1.89 -38.21 20.55
N ILE A 832 2.05 -37.54 19.40
CA ILE A 832 1.14 -37.69 18.24
C ILE A 832 1.13 -39.13 17.70
N ALA A 833 2.28 -39.78 17.60
CA ALA A 833 2.35 -41.18 17.14
C ALA A 833 1.66 -42.14 18.14
N LEU A 834 1.84 -41.94 19.44
CA LEU A 834 1.15 -42.69 20.50
C LEU A 834 -0.36 -42.45 20.50
N ALA A 835 -0.79 -41.20 20.36
CA ALA A 835 -2.19 -40.83 20.26
C ALA A 835 -2.88 -41.55 19.08
N ASN A 836 -2.22 -41.54 17.91
CA ASN A 836 -2.74 -42.22 16.72
C ASN A 836 -2.80 -43.76 16.88
N LEU A 837 -1.82 -44.39 17.54
CA LEU A 837 -1.86 -45.81 17.91
C LEU A 837 -3.02 -46.10 18.90
N GLY A 838 -3.23 -45.20 19.86
CA GLY A 838 -4.33 -45.24 20.79
C GLY A 838 -5.68 -45.22 20.06
N GLN A 839 -5.86 -44.25 19.16
CA GLN A 839 -7.09 -44.11 18.38
C GLN A 839 -7.33 -45.28 17.42
N LEU A 840 -6.28 -45.81 16.78
CA LEU A 840 -6.37 -47.03 15.99
C LEU A 840 -6.84 -48.21 16.85
N SER A 841 -6.28 -48.36 18.05
CA SER A 841 -6.68 -49.41 19.00
C SER A 841 -8.12 -49.26 19.48
N LEU A 842 -8.58 -48.02 19.71
CA LEU A 842 -9.96 -47.71 20.07
C LEU A 842 -10.93 -48.15 18.98
N SER A 843 -10.62 -47.82 17.72
CA SER A 843 -11.46 -48.15 16.56
C SER A 843 -11.63 -49.66 16.33
N GLN A 844 -10.68 -50.47 16.81
CA GLN A 844 -10.73 -51.94 16.73
C GLN A 844 -11.31 -52.60 18.00
N GLY A 845 -11.79 -51.80 18.97
CA GLY A 845 -12.34 -52.31 20.23
C GLY A 845 -11.29 -52.75 21.26
N ALA A 846 -10.01 -52.51 21.01
CA ALA A 846 -8.92 -52.84 21.92
C ALA A 846 -8.73 -51.75 23.00
N SER A 847 -9.79 -51.48 23.79
CA SER A 847 -9.85 -50.35 24.72
C SER A 847 -8.73 -50.29 25.76
N GLN A 848 -8.17 -51.45 26.17
CA GLN A 848 -7.05 -51.49 27.12
C GLN A 848 -5.73 -50.97 26.50
N LEU A 849 -5.45 -51.33 25.25
CA LEU A 849 -4.26 -50.83 24.54
C LEU A 849 -4.45 -49.34 24.19
N SER A 850 -5.66 -48.97 23.80
CA SER A 850 -6.04 -47.58 23.56
C SER A 850 -5.75 -46.70 24.78
N GLU A 851 -6.26 -47.08 25.95
CA GLU A 851 -6.06 -46.36 27.20
C GLU A 851 -4.56 -46.19 27.51
N LEU A 852 -3.77 -47.27 27.36
CA LEU A 852 -2.33 -47.23 27.63
C LEU A 852 -1.57 -46.25 26.72
N TYR A 853 -1.81 -46.31 25.41
CA TYR A 853 -1.14 -45.42 24.47
C TYR A 853 -1.57 -43.95 24.66
N LEU A 854 -2.87 -43.71 24.89
CA LEU A 854 -3.40 -42.37 25.11
C LEU A 854 -2.88 -41.77 26.43
N LEU A 855 -2.79 -42.55 27.51
CA LEU A 855 -2.18 -42.10 28.76
C LEU A 855 -0.71 -41.68 28.57
N GLN A 856 0.09 -42.50 27.85
CA GLN A 856 1.47 -42.13 27.53
C GLN A 856 1.55 -40.85 26.68
N SER A 857 0.63 -40.69 25.72
CA SER A 857 0.53 -39.45 24.94
C SER A 857 0.22 -38.25 25.84
N THR A 858 -0.77 -38.35 26.73
CA THR A 858 -1.12 -37.24 27.65
C THR A 858 0.01 -36.87 28.60
N GLN A 859 0.81 -37.85 29.06
CA GLN A 859 1.99 -37.59 29.89
C GLN A 859 3.04 -36.77 29.12
N LEU A 860 3.31 -37.12 27.86
CA LEU A 860 4.22 -36.35 27.02
C LEU A 860 3.70 -34.94 26.75
N TYR A 861 2.40 -34.77 26.50
CA TYR A 861 1.80 -33.44 26.37
C TYR A 861 1.87 -32.62 27.66
N ALA A 862 1.74 -33.25 28.84
CA ALA A 862 1.88 -32.56 30.12
C ALA A 862 3.33 -32.03 30.34
N GLU A 863 4.33 -32.68 29.75
CA GLU A 863 5.72 -32.20 29.73
C GLU A 863 5.94 -31.05 28.73
N LEU A 864 5.05 -30.89 27.74
CA LEU A 864 5.11 -29.88 26.69
C LEU A 864 4.19 -28.70 27.04
N GLN A 865 4.72 -27.68 27.71
CA GLN A 865 3.94 -26.47 28.04
C GLN A 865 4.19 -25.33 27.06
N GLY A 866 3.16 -24.53 26.74
CA GLY A 866 3.34 -23.14 26.28
C GLY A 866 2.86 -22.75 24.87
N SER A 867 2.05 -23.55 24.16
CA SER A 867 1.46 -23.12 22.88
C SER A 867 0.04 -23.63 22.67
N GLU A 868 -0.80 -22.85 21.97
CA GLU A 868 -2.17 -23.19 21.61
C GLU A 868 -2.27 -24.51 20.83
N ASP A 869 -1.47 -24.70 19.77
CA ASP A 869 -1.50 -25.92 18.93
C ASP A 869 -1.33 -27.22 19.73
N LEU A 870 -0.38 -27.23 20.68
CA LEU A 870 -0.13 -28.38 21.57
C LEU A 870 -1.33 -28.66 22.48
N GLU A 871 -1.98 -27.62 22.98
CA GLU A 871 -3.14 -27.76 23.85
C GLU A 871 -4.38 -28.20 23.05
N MET A 872 -4.51 -27.79 21.78
CA MET A 872 -5.54 -28.30 20.88
C MET A 872 -5.35 -29.78 20.55
N GLU A 873 -4.11 -30.20 20.29
CA GLU A 873 -3.77 -31.61 20.14
C GLU A 873 -4.12 -32.41 21.39
N LEU A 874 -3.76 -31.89 22.57
CA LEU A 874 -4.08 -32.51 23.86
C LEU A 874 -5.59 -32.63 24.10
N VAL A 875 -6.39 -31.61 23.77
CA VAL A 875 -7.85 -31.66 23.87
C VAL A 875 -8.40 -32.85 23.08
N GLN A 876 -7.94 -33.06 21.85
CA GLN A 876 -8.38 -34.20 21.04
C GLN A 876 -7.96 -35.54 21.64
N VAL A 877 -6.74 -35.63 22.19
CA VAL A 877 -6.25 -36.83 22.86
C VAL A 877 -7.04 -37.15 24.14
N LEU A 878 -7.43 -36.13 24.91
CA LEU A 878 -8.26 -36.29 26.11
C LEU A 878 -9.67 -36.80 25.76
N LEU A 879 -10.25 -36.35 24.65
CA LEU A 879 -11.52 -36.87 24.15
C LEU A 879 -11.43 -38.37 23.80
N TRP A 880 -10.38 -38.77 23.08
CA TRP A 880 -10.17 -40.20 22.79
C TRP A 880 -9.91 -41.01 24.05
N LEU A 881 -9.18 -40.46 25.02
CA LEU A 881 -8.92 -41.11 26.31
C LEU A 881 -10.20 -41.29 27.09
N ALA A 882 -11.06 -40.27 27.13
CA ALA A 882 -12.36 -40.33 27.78
C ALA A 882 -13.22 -41.45 27.21
N GLN A 883 -13.30 -41.55 25.87
CA GLN A 883 -14.05 -42.62 25.20
C GLN A 883 -13.47 -44.01 25.51
N ALA A 884 -12.14 -44.16 25.55
CA ALA A 884 -11.49 -45.41 25.90
C ALA A 884 -11.83 -45.86 27.34
N MET A 885 -11.83 -44.92 28.30
CA MET A 885 -12.20 -45.17 29.70
C MET A 885 -13.68 -45.55 29.85
N VAL A 886 -14.58 -44.88 29.13
CA VAL A 886 -16.01 -45.19 29.10
C VAL A 886 -16.26 -46.60 28.55
N ASN A 887 -15.60 -46.98 27.45
CA ASN A 887 -15.68 -48.33 26.88
C ASN A 887 -15.19 -49.41 27.87
N ARG A 888 -14.34 -49.03 28.83
CA ARG A 888 -13.81 -49.85 29.92
C ARG A 888 -14.67 -49.85 31.19
N GLN A 889 -15.83 -49.19 31.17
CA GLN A 889 -16.74 -48.99 32.31
C GLN A 889 -16.17 -48.14 33.45
N ARG A 890 -15.13 -47.33 33.19
CA ARG A 890 -14.56 -46.35 34.15
C ARG A 890 -15.21 -44.98 33.96
N MET A 891 -16.48 -44.87 34.31
CA MET A 891 -17.30 -43.70 33.98
C MET A 891 -16.81 -42.41 34.63
N GLU A 892 -16.38 -42.45 35.89
CA GLU A 892 -15.87 -41.26 36.61
C GLU A 892 -14.57 -40.73 36.01
N ASP A 893 -13.65 -41.62 35.62
CA ASP A 893 -12.38 -41.23 34.99
C ASP A 893 -12.61 -40.68 33.58
N GLY A 894 -13.56 -41.27 32.84
CA GLY A 894 -13.98 -40.78 31.52
C GLY A 894 -14.61 -39.39 31.59
N LYS A 895 -15.49 -39.16 32.58
CA LYS A 895 -16.07 -37.84 32.87
C LYS A 895 -14.97 -36.80 33.14
N LEU A 896 -14.02 -37.11 34.02
CA LEU A 896 -12.92 -36.21 34.34
C LEU A 896 -12.12 -35.82 33.09
N CYS A 897 -11.86 -36.77 32.18
CA CYS A 897 -11.16 -36.49 30.92
C CYS A 897 -11.97 -35.55 30.00
N TYR A 898 -13.28 -35.74 29.88
CA TYR A 898 -14.15 -34.83 29.11
C TYR A 898 -14.17 -33.41 29.71
N GLU A 899 -14.30 -33.30 31.04
CA GLU A 899 -14.29 -32.00 31.73
C GLU A 899 -12.92 -31.30 31.65
N LEU A 900 -11.82 -32.05 31.72
CA LEU A 900 -10.47 -31.53 31.52
C LEU A 900 -10.30 -30.99 30.09
N ALA A 901 -10.77 -31.72 29.07
CA ALA A 901 -10.76 -31.25 27.69
C ALA A 901 -11.52 -29.93 27.55
N LEU A 902 -12.71 -29.82 28.17
CA LEU A 902 -13.49 -28.58 28.16
C LEU A 902 -12.72 -27.44 28.84
N GLY A 903 -12.10 -27.70 30.00
CA GLY A 903 -11.28 -26.73 30.73
C GLY A 903 -10.13 -26.15 29.89
N PHE A 904 -9.41 -26.99 29.15
CA PHE A 904 -8.37 -26.54 28.23
C PHE A 904 -8.94 -25.71 27.06
N SER A 905 -10.07 -26.12 26.48
CA SER A 905 -10.72 -25.38 25.40
C SER A 905 -11.28 -24.01 25.83
N LEU A 906 -11.70 -23.88 27.10
CA LEU A 906 -12.14 -22.62 27.70
C LEU A 906 -10.97 -21.66 27.94
N LYS A 907 -9.83 -22.19 28.41
CA LYS A 907 -8.60 -21.41 28.67
C LYS A 907 -8.10 -20.65 27.43
N TRP A 908 -8.24 -21.23 26.24
CA TRP A 908 -7.82 -20.63 24.96
C TRP A 908 -8.97 -20.04 24.13
N HIS A 909 -10.19 -19.98 24.69
CA HIS A 909 -11.35 -19.42 24.00
C HIS A 909 -11.67 -20.07 22.64
N ASN A 910 -11.31 -21.35 22.43
CA ASN A 910 -11.60 -22.06 21.19
C ASN A 910 -13.06 -22.56 21.15
N VAL A 911 -13.95 -21.75 20.59
CA VAL A 911 -15.40 -21.98 20.54
C VAL A 911 -15.76 -23.29 19.81
N ARG A 912 -15.04 -23.65 18.74
CA ARG A 912 -15.31 -24.87 17.96
C ARG A 912 -14.98 -26.14 18.72
N SER A 913 -13.87 -26.14 19.44
CA SER A 913 -13.50 -27.29 20.27
C SER A 913 -14.41 -27.39 21.49
N GLN A 914 -14.78 -26.26 22.10
CA GLN A 914 -15.81 -26.22 23.14
C GLN A 914 -17.11 -26.85 22.64
N LEU A 915 -17.53 -26.56 21.41
CA LEU A 915 -18.75 -27.12 20.83
C LEU A 915 -18.70 -28.66 20.74
N HIS A 916 -17.63 -29.19 20.15
CA HIS A 916 -17.44 -30.64 19.97
C HIS A 916 -17.35 -31.40 21.31
N ILE A 917 -16.66 -30.81 22.30
CA ILE A 917 -16.57 -31.38 23.66
C ILE A 917 -17.93 -31.33 24.35
N THR A 918 -18.67 -30.22 24.20
CA THR A 918 -20.00 -30.05 24.79
C THR A 918 -21.00 -31.04 24.21
N GLU A 919 -20.96 -31.29 22.90
CA GLU A 919 -21.74 -32.36 22.25
C GLU A 919 -21.40 -33.74 22.85
N SER A 920 -20.11 -34.04 23.01
CA SER A 920 -19.63 -35.30 23.61
C SER A 920 -20.11 -35.47 25.05
N LEU A 921 -20.07 -34.40 25.86
CA LEU A 921 -20.58 -34.37 27.23
C LEU A 921 -22.11 -34.52 27.28
N CYS A 922 -22.85 -33.85 26.39
CA CYS A 922 -24.31 -34.01 26.28
C CYS A 922 -24.68 -35.45 25.93
N HIS A 923 -23.94 -36.10 25.02
CA HIS A 923 -24.11 -37.51 24.70
C HIS A 923 -23.81 -38.41 25.90
N PHE A 924 -22.72 -38.13 26.62
CA PHE A 924 -22.33 -38.89 27.81
C PHE A 924 -23.43 -38.85 28.89
N TYR A 925 -23.96 -37.66 29.21
CA TYR A 925 -24.98 -37.49 30.25
C TYR A 925 -26.39 -37.92 29.84
N SER A 926 -26.66 -38.07 28.55
CA SER A 926 -27.95 -38.58 28.08
C SER A 926 -27.98 -40.11 27.95
N LYS A 927 -26.88 -40.74 27.55
CA LYS A 927 -26.84 -42.17 27.18
C LYS A 927 -25.94 -43.05 28.04
N VAL A 928 -24.84 -42.53 28.58
CA VAL A 928 -23.82 -43.33 29.28
C VAL A 928 -24.00 -43.28 30.79
N SER A 929 -24.11 -42.07 31.35
CA SER A 929 -24.35 -41.83 32.78
C SER A 929 -25.50 -40.84 32.93
N PRO A 930 -26.76 -41.30 32.98
CA PRO A 930 -27.93 -40.42 32.96
C PRO A 930 -27.94 -39.43 34.14
N ASP A 931 -27.71 -38.16 33.85
CA ASP A 931 -27.87 -37.03 34.78
C ASP A 931 -28.56 -35.88 34.04
N LEU A 932 -29.84 -35.71 34.34
CA LEU A 932 -30.70 -34.72 33.67
C LEU A 932 -30.23 -33.29 33.95
N GLN A 933 -29.71 -33.00 35.15
CA GLN A 933 -29.29 -31.66 35.55
C GLN A 933 -28.00 -31.25 34.85
N ALA A 934 -27.02 -32.17 34.78
CA ALA A 934 -25.79 -31.95 34.02
C ALA A 934 -26.08 -31.81 32.52
N CYS A 935 -26.98 -32.64 31.97
CA CYS A 935 -27.38 -32.58 30.58
C CYS A 935 -27.98 -31.21 30.20
N ILE A 936 -28.87 -30.65 31.04
CA ILE A 936 -29.42 -29.30 30.85
C ILE A 936 -28.29 -28.25 30.85
N THR A 937 -27.37 -28.31 31.82
CA THR A 937 -26.28 -27.34 31.97
C THR A 937 -25.39 -27.28 30.72
N TYR A 938 -25.02 -28.44 30.16
CA TYR A 938 -24.22 -28.48 28.93
C TYR A 938 -25.00 -28.06 27.68
N HIS A 939 -26.30 -28.36 27.59
CA HIS A 939 -27.13 -27.86 26.48
C HIS A 939 -27.32 -26.32 26.56
N GLU A 940 -27.43 -25.73 27.75
CA GLU A 940 -27.44 -24.27 27.91
C GLU A 940 -26.12 -23.65 27.41
N HIS A 941 -24.98 -24.26 27.77
CA HIS A 941 -23.68 -23.85 27.24
C HIS A 941 -23.61 -24.01 25.72
N TRP A 942 -24.15 -25.11 25.17
CA TRP A 942 -24.22 -25.33 23.72
C TRP A 942 -25.03 -24.24 23.00
N VAL A 943 -26.16 -23.78 23.57
CA VAL A 943 -26.90 -22.63 23.03
C VAL A 943 -26.04 -21.36 23.03
N SER A 944 -25.31 -21.09 24.12
CA SER A 944 -24.39 -19.95 24.19
C SER A 944 -23.29 -20.02 23.12
N LEU A 945 -22.74 -21.22 22.86
CA LEU A 945 -21.73 -21.42 21.81
C LEU A 945 -22.32 -21.24 20.40
N ALA A 946 -23.53 -21.76 20.15
CA ALA A 946 -24.23 -21.57 18.89
C ALA A 946 -24.49 -20.08 18.58
N GLN A 947 -24.82 -19.30 19.61
CA GLN A 947 -24.96 -17.85 19.50
C GLN A 947 -23.65 -17.14 19.16
N GLN A 948 -22.54 -17.55 19.80
CA GLN A 948 -21.21 -17.02 19.49
C GLN A 948 -20.77 -17.36 18.05
N LEU A 949 -21.14 -18.54 17.55
CA LEU A 949 -20.89 -18.97 16.17
C LEU A 949 -21.87 -18.37 15.15
N GLN A 950 -22.90 -17.64 15.61
CA GLN A 950 -24.00 -17.12 14.79
C GLN A 950 -24.76 -18.20 13.98
N ASP A 951 -24.69 -19.46 14.42
CA ASP A 951 -25.37 -20.58 13.77
C ASP A 951 -26.81 -20.69 14.29
N ARG A 952 -27.74 -20.08 13.57
CA ARG A 952 -29.17 -20.04 13.93
C ARG A 952 -29.85 -21.41 13.82
N GLU A 953 -29.37 -22.27 12.94
CA GLU A 953 -29.94 -23.62 12.76
C GLU A 953 -29.56 -24.49 13.96
N LEU A 954 -28.28 -24.48 14.34
CA LEU A 954 -27.80 -25.15 15.53
C LEU A 954 -28.46 -24.59 16.80
N GLU A 955 -28.57 -23.26 16.93
CA GLU A 955 -29.27 -22.62 18.05
C GLU A 955 -30.71 -23.10 18.17
N GLY A 956 -31.44 -23.19 17.04
CA GLY A 956 -32.81 -23.68 17.00
C GLY A 956 -32.94 -25.14 17.44
N ASN A 957 -32.09 -26.01 16.90
CA ASN A 957 -32.08 -27.45 17.19
C ASN A 957 -31.74 -27.74 18.67
N VAL A 958 -30.72 -27.06 19.20
CA VAL A 958 -30.31 -27.23 20.60
C VAL A 958 -31.40 -26.69 21.54
N ARG A 959 -32.03 -25.55 21.23
CA ARG A 959 -33.15 -25.02 22.03
C ARG A 959 -34.37 -25.93 22.04
N GLN A 960 -34.68 -26.57 20.92
CA GLN A 960 -35.76 -27.56 20.86
C GLN A 960 -35.46 -28.74 21.78
N THR A 961 -34.22 -29.24 21.76
CA THR A 961 -33.75 -30.33 22.62
C THR A 961 -33.77 -29.92 24.10
N LEU A 962 -33.30 -28.72 24.41
CA LEU A 962 -33.34 -28.13 25.75
C LEU A 962 -34.78 -28.04 26.28
N SER A 963 -35.74 -27.62 25.44
CA SER A 963 -37.17 -27.59 25.80
C SER A 963 -37.72 -28.98 26.15
N GLN A 964 -37.30 -30.03 25.44
CA GLN A 964 -37.71 -31.41 25.75
C GLN A 964 -37.10 -31.88 27.09
N LEU A 965 -35.85 -31.51 27.38
CA LEU A 965 -35.18 -31.84 28.64
C LEU A 965 -35.86 -31.16 29.84
N TYR A 966 -36.24 -29.88 29.74
CA TYR A 966 -37.00 -29.21 30.81
C TYR A 966 -38.41 -29.81 31.00
N GLN A 967 -39.08 -30.24 29.93
CA GLN A 967 -40.36 -30.95 30.06
C GLN A 967 -40.20 -32.28 30.81
N ALA A 968 -39.13 -33.03 30.52
CA ALA A 968 -38.83 -34.28 31.25
C ALA A 968 -38.53 -34.03 32.74
N LEU A 969 -37.84 -32.93 33.07
CA LEU A 969 -37.59 -32.51 34.45
C LEU A 969 -38.90 -32.19 35.20
N GLY A 970 -39.87 -31.57 34.51
CA GLY A 970 -41.18 -31.20 35.07
C GLY A 970 -42.19 -32.35 35.19
N THR A 971 -41.94 -33.51 34.57
CA THR A 971 -42.82 -34.71 34.65
C THR A 971 -42.39 -35.72 35.70
N SER A 972 -41.30 -35.45 36.43
CA SER A 972 -40.76 -36.28 37.51
C SER A 972 -41.37 -35.86 38.87
N GLU A 973 -42.65 -36.16 39.09
CA GLU A 973 -43.28 -36.16 40.43
C GLU A 973 -43.79 -37.55 40.82
#